data_AF-A0A142LHJ4-F1
#
_entry.id   AF-A0A142LHJ4-F1
#
_cell.length_a   1.000
_cell.length_b   1.000
_cell.length_c   1.000
_cell.angle_alpha   90.00
_cell.angle_beta   90.00
_cell.angle_gamma   90.00
#
_symmetry.space_group_name_H-M   'P 1'
#
loop_
_entity.id
_entity.type
_entity.pdbx_description
1 polymer ?
#
loop_
_entity_poly.entity_id
_entity_poly.type
_entity_poly.pdbx_seq_one_letter_code
_entity_poly.pdbx_strand_id
1 'polypeptide(L)'
;MKSKNQSGVILVLILLSLLAIGGTIFLASIADSQRSQRGTADAIAKLNAAADLRQAIFGYLLSAPIGGSYLRPGSLPVPDSLTTPTYDGLSETKCLGNNAGGDGLPAANNNTAAQRCLGRWPWQVIPIDLSGAARDGAGALMSNDPNGNIPWIAISANLSLQDTCLTKLNSDVLNLTYTSFSCAAALPHPWLTVVGSNGEVLTNRAAVVIIIPGPPQKLDNGYVQTRASNAAPGKPKDYLDRISLPLGCSASCTATYNNAGLDNTFIQFPANSTYPANPEDTSKTGNVPFNDIVVYITIDDLMPVIEKRVLAEMKASLTSFANTPVAPSVTLGWPWAASYALPANDGAFISNAGTIVGMFPFFPVSPSTTPTGYATAVDWSSSTVRTAPSNLTVCRRVQTGPARWVNVAQGVTTEPSALSGSIPAATARWRGATAVELNGTSTTPTIITKTFASWYSTSADCTDDVDPIASPPTYTVSRTVTLNLSQPTCASPKATYANGTSTLPHRINWTCPILTTPTVDFPITINDTITNAPLSPVSASYNVYPGNSASVTLNNMRYQPLMASWFYDNEWYKQSFYAVANSSAPATTTNCASASTLTVGSTTGVQALVMLSGKSLTNSVRPSLPAGDYLELKNSTSSTDCLFEDKNRALASTYNDQTVVVAP
;
A
#
# COMPACT_ATOMS: atom_id res chain seq x y z
N MET A 1 -36.82 -18.11 102.62
CA MET A 1 -37.17 -18.02 101.19
C MET A 1 -36.16 -17.11 100.50
N LYS A 2 -35.22 -17.66 99.72
CA LYS A 2 -34.30 -16.89 98.87
C LYS A 2 -34.66 -17.19 97.42
N SER A 3 -35.45 -16.32 96.78
CA SER A 3 -35.75 -16.45 95.36
C SER A 3 -34.48 -16.17 94.56
N LYS A 4 -33.98 -17.21 93.87
CA LYS A 4 -32.81 -17.11 93.00
C LYS A 4 -33.17 -16.33 91.73
N ASN A 5 -32.77 -15.06 91.68
CA ASN A 5 -32.88 -14.19 90.49
C ASN A 5 -31.84 -14.55 89.39
N GLN A 6 -31.63 -15.83 89.07
CA GLN A 6 -30.61 -16.27 88.10
C GLN A 6 -31.11 -16.38 86.65
N SER A 7 -32.41 -16.24 86.38
CA SER A 7 -32.96 -16.46 85.02
C SER A 7 -32.74 -15.31 84.02
N GLY A 8 -32.38 -14.10 84.48
CA GLY A 8 -32.17 -12.95 83.58
C GLY A 8 -30.81 -12.94 82.87
N VAL A 9 -29.74 -13.39 83.53
CA VAL A 9 -28.37 -13.32 82.98
C VAL A 9 -28.16 -14.32 81.84
N ILE A 10 -28.78 -15.51 81.92
CA ILE A 10 -28.67 -16.54 80.88
C ILE A 10 -29.32 -16.06 79.57
N LEU A 11 -30.48 -15.38 79.64
CA LEU A 11 -31.16 -14.86 78.46
C LEU A 11 -30.33 -13.78 77.75
N VAL A 12 -29.66 -12.91 78.52
CA VAL A 12 -28.77 -11.87 77.98
C VAL A 12 -27.54 -12.50 77.31
N LEU A 13 -26.95 -13.54 77.90
CA LEU A 13 -25.82 -14.27 77.31
C LEU A 13 -26.19 -14.99 76.00
N ILE A 14 -27.36 -15.63 75.94
CA ILE A 14 -27.86 -16.25 74.71
C ILE A 14 -28.09 -15.20 73.63
N LEU A 15 -28.70 -14.06 73.97
CA LEU A 15 -28.92 -12.97 73.03
C LEU A 15 -27.61 -12.38 72.50
N LEU A 16 -26.62 -12.15 73.38
CA LEU A 16 -25.29 -11.69 72.98
C LEU A 16 -24.57 -12.70 72.08
N SER A 17 -24.73 -14.00 72.36
CA SER A 17 -24.15 -15.08 71.54
C SER A 17 -24.78 -15.12 70.14
N LEU A 18 -26.11 -14.97 70.05
CA LEU A 18 -26.83 -14.90 68.78
C LEU A 18 -26.46 -13.64 67.98
N LEU A 19 -26.28 -12.50 68.65
CA LEU A 19 -25.81 -11.27 68.00
C LEU A 19 -24.36 -11.40 67.51
N ALA A 20 -23.49 -12.08 68.27
CA ALA A 20 -22.11 -12.34 67.86
C ALA A 20 -22.06 -13.26 66.62
N ILE A 21 -22.83 -14.35 66.62
CA ILE A 21 -22.91 -15.28 65.48
C ILE A 21 -23.57 -14.61 64.27
N GLY A 22 -24.66 -13.87 64.46
CA GLY A 22 -25.31 -13.11 63.39
C GLY A 22 -24.38 -12.05 62.81
N GLY A 23 -23.62 -11.35 63.67
CA GLY A 23 -22.63 -10.36 63.26
C GLY A 23 -21.48 -10.94 62.44
N THR A 24 -20.94 -12.11 62.79
CA THR A 24 -19.87 -12.75 62.02
C THR A 24 -20.35 -13.24 60.66
N ILE A 25 -21.55 -13.82 60.57
CA ILE A 25 -22.15 -14.24 59.30
C ILE A 25 -22.40 -13.03 58.39
N PHE A 26 -22.94 -11.93 58.95
CA PHE A 26 -23.19 -10.70 58.22
C PHE A 26 -21.89 -10.05 57.71
N LEU A 27 -20.85 -9.97 58.55
CA LEU A 27 -19.54 -9.44 58.15
C LEU A 27 -18.85 -10.31 57.09
N ALA A 28 -18.97 -11.65 57.19
CA ALA A 28 -18.47 -12.56 56.17
C ALA A 28 -19.20 -12.36 54.83
N SER A 29 -20.53 -12.23 54.86
CA SER A 29 -21.34 -11.97 53.67
C SER A 29 -21.00 -10.62 53.01
N ILE A 30 -20.79 -9.56 53.80
CA ILE A 30 -20.31 -8.27 53.27
C ILE A 30 -18.92 -8.41 52.66
N ALA A 31 -17.99 -9.11 53.32
CA ALA A 31 -16.65 -9.31 52.82
C ALA A 31 -16.64 -10.08 51.49
N ASP A 32 -17.46 -11.11 51.36
CA ASP A 32 -17.61 -11.89 50.13
C ASP A 32 -18.28 -11.07 49.01
N SER A 33 -19.31 -10.29 49.33
CA SER A 33 -19.92 -9.36 48.37
C SER A 33 -18.92 -8.30 47.88
N GLN A 34 -18.09 -7.76 48.78
CA GLN A 34 -17.06 -6.78 48.42
C GLN A 34 -15.94 -7.41 47.59
N ARG A 35 -15.54 -8.66 47.88
CA ARG A 35 -14.56 -9.42 47.08
C ARG A 35 -15.09 -9.69 45.66
N SER A 36 -16.36 -10.08 45.54
CA SER A 36 -17.02 -10.30 44.25
C SER A 36 -17.11 -9.00 43.43
N GLN A 37 -17.48 -7.88 44.05
CA GLN A 37 -17.51 -6.57 43.40
C GLN A 37 -16.11 -6.10 42.95
N ARG A 38 -15.07 -6.33 43.77
CA ARG A 38 -13.68 -6.01 43.37
C ARG A 38 -13.20 -6.91 42.24
N GLY A 39 -13.53 -8.20 42.27
CA GLY A 39 -13.17 -9.14 41.21
C GLY A 39 -13.82 -8.77 39.88
N THR A 40 -15.11 -8.41 39.89
CA THR A 40 -15.82 -7.96 38.68
C THR A 40 -15.27 -6.63 38.16
N ALA A 41 -14.98 -5.66 39.02
CA ALA A 41 -14.35 -4.41 38.62
C ALA A 41 -12.95 -4.61 38.01
N ASP A 42 -12.12 -5.49 38.60
CA ASP A 42 -10.80 -5.86 38.07
C ASP A 42 -10.91 -6.52 36.69
N ALA A 43 -11.84 -7.48 36.53
CA ALA A 43 -12.07 -8.14 35.24
C ALA A 43 -12.55 -7.16 34.16
N ILE A 44 -13.43 -6.20 34.51
CA ILE A 44 -13.86 -5.15 33.58
C ILE A 44 -12.68 -4.25 33.20
N ALA A 45 -11.87 -3.83 34.17
CA ALA A 45 -10.70 -2.99 33.90
C ALA A 45 -9.70 -3.69 32.96
N LYS A 46 -9.47 -5.00 33.17
CA LYS A 46 -8.61 -5.81 32.30
C LYS A 46 -9.22 -6.03 30.93
N LEU A 47 -10.54 -6.23 30.82
CA LEU A 47 -11.20 -6.33 29.52
C LEU A 47 -11.08 -5.02 28.73
N ASN A 48 -11.21 -3.87 29.40
CA ASN A 48 -10.96 -2.56 28.79
C ASN A 48 -9.50 -2.43 28.34
N ALA A 49 -8.54 -2.82 29.18
CA ALA A 49 -7.13 -2.85 28.80
C ALA A 49 -6.88 -3.75 27.58
N ALA A 50 -7.53 -4.91 27.49
CA ALA A 50 -7.45 -5.78 26.31
C ALA A 50 -8.01 -5.13 25.05
N ALA A 51 -9.09 -4.35 25.17
CA ALA A 51 -9.64 -3.57 24.07
C ALA A 51 -8.67 -2.45 23.62
N ASP A 52 -8.04 -1.75 24.57
CA ASP A 52 -7.03 -0.72 24.27
C ASP A 52 -5.80 -1.33 23.59
N LEU A 53 -5.33 -2.50 24.04
CA LEU A 53 -4.24 -3.26 23.42
C LEU A 53 -4.60 -3.66 21.98
N ARG A 54 -5.84 -4.09 21.73
CA ARG A 54 -6.32 -4.38 20.38
C ARG A 54 -6.25 -3.14 19.48
N GLN A 55 -6.67 -1.97 19.99
CA GLN A 55 -6.55 -0.72 19.24
C GLN A 55 -5.10 -0.30 19.02
N ALA A 56 -4.22 -0.53 19.99
CA ALA A 56 -2.79 -0.25 19.86
C ALA A 56 -2.14 -1.09 18.75
N ILE A 57 -2.51 -2.36 18.60
CA ILE A 57 -2.07 -3.20 17.47
C ILE A 57 -2.56 -2.61 16.15
N PHE A 58 -3.84 -2.25 16.02
CA PHE A 58 -4.34 -1.64 14.79
C PHE A 58 -3.66 -0.30 14.48
N GLY A 59 -3.45 0.54 15.50
CA GLY A 59 -2.71 1.80 15.38
C GLY A 59 -1.28 1.56 14.87
N TYR A 60 -0.56 0.62 15.48
CA TYR A 60 0.77 0.22 15.05
C TYR A 60 0.77 -0.27 13.60
N LEU A 61 -0.17 -1.15 13.22
CA LEU A 61 -0.25 -1.67 11.86
C LEU A 61 -0.48 -0.57 10.82
N LEU A 62 -1.18 0.51 11.18
CA LEU A 62 -1.41 1.67 10.32
C LEU A 62 -0.19 2.62 10.27
N SER A 63 0.57 2.75 11.37
CA SER A 63 1.64 3.75 11.51
C SER A 63 3.06 3.22 11.39
N ALA A 64 3.28 1.91 11.50
CA ALA A 64 4.61 1.32 11.63
C ALA A 64 5.51 1.72 10.44
N PRO A 65 6.70 2.30 10.67
CA PRO A 65 7.54 2.78 9.58
C PRO A 65 7.85 1.64 8.62
N ILE A 66 7.60 1.85 7.32
CA ILE A 66 7.93 0.87 6.27
C ILE A 66 9.22 1.31 5.58
N GLY A 67 10.34 1.12 6.27
CA GLY A 67 11.68 1.36 5.75
C GLY A 67 12.55 0.11 5.80
N GLY A 68 12.84 -0.48 4.63
CA GLY A 68 13.74 -1.63 4.49
C GLY A 68 13.08 -2.83 3.81
N SER A 69 13.87 -3.64 3.11
CA SER A 69 13.43 -4.76 2.27
C SER A 69 12.71 -5.90 3.04
N TYR A 70 12.59 -5.81 4.36
CA TYR A 70 12.00 -6.84 5.23
C TYR A 70 10.70 -6.38 5.93
N LEU A 71 10.34 -5.10 5.83
CA LEU A 71 9.14 -4.58 6.49
C LEU A 71 7.94 -4.73 5.57
N ARG A 72 7.10 -5.74 5.86
CA ARG A 72 5.84 -6.00 5.16
C ARG A 72 4.71 -5.30 5.92
N PRO A 73 3.79 -4.58 5.25
CA PRO A 73 2.58 -4.10 5.92
C PRO A 73 1.86 -5.27 6.57
N GLY A 74 1.52 -5.15 7.86
CA GLY A 74 0.92 -6.26 8.62
C GLY A 74 1.87 -7.01 9.53
N SER A 75 3.19 -6.86 9.38
CA SER A 75 4.13 -7.47 10.30
C SER A 75 4.05 -6.83 11.69
N LEU A 76 4.22 -7.65 12.71
CA LEU A 76 4.17 -7.27 14.12
C LEU A 76 5.54 -7.45 14.77
N PRO A 77 5.88 -6.59 15.76
CA PRO A 77 7.08 -6.78 16.56
C PRO A 77 7.01 -8.12 17.28
N VAL A 78 8.15 -8.81 17.34
CA VAL A 78 8.25 -10.03 18.12
C VAL A 78 8.10 -9.66 19.60
N PRO A 79 7.30 -10.40 20.38
CA PRO A 79 7.13 -10.13 21.80
C PRO A 79 8.46 -10.09 22.55
N ASP A 80 8.52 -9.26 23.60
CA ASP A 80 9.67 -9.16 24.50
C ASP A 80 9.83 -10.49 25.25
N SER A 81 10.98 -11.15 25.16
CA SER A 81 11.20 -12.50 25.67
C SER A 81 12.47 -12.57 26.52
N LEU A 82 12.60 -13.58 27.39
CA LEU A 82 13.81 -13.72 28.24
C LEU A 82 15.04 -14.25 27.49
N THR A 83 15.11 -14.04 26.19
CA THR A 83 16.33 -14.29 25.41
C THR A 83 17.44 -13.31 25.77
N THR A 84 17.07 -12.11 26.21
CA THR A 84 17.95 -11.19 26.93
C THR A 84 17.69 -11.34 28.45
N PRO A 85 18.66 -11.06 29.35
CA PRO A 85 18.52 -11.37 30.79
C PRO A 85 17.37 -10.63 31.50
N THR A 86 16.66 -9.74 30.82
CA THR A 86 15.61 -8.89 31.37
C THR A 86 14.55 -8.58 30.31
N TYR A 87 13.28 -8.58 30.70
CA TYR A 87 12.24 -7.92 29.91
C TYR A 87 12.50 -6.41 29.91
N ASP A 88 12.95 -5.89 28.77
CA ASP A 88 13.29 -4.47 28.60
C ASP A 88 12.19 -3.70 27.85
N GLY A 89 11.17 -4.39 27.35
CA GLY A 89 10.05 -3.83 26.60
C GLY A 89 10.33 -3.57 25.13
N LEU A 90 11.48 -4.01 24.63
CA LEU A 90 11.83 -3.97 23.21
C LEU A 90 11.27 -5.20 22.50
N SER A 91 11.13 -5.07 21.17
CA SER A 91 10.83 -6.22 20.32
C SER A 91 12.05 -7.12 20.25
N GLU A 92 11.82 -8.43 20.33
CA GLU A 92 12.90 -9.39 20.11
C GLU A 92 13.29 -9.51 18.64
N THR A 93 14.49 -10.05 18.41
CA THR A 93 14.99 -10.32 17.06
C THR A 93 14.53 -11.67 16.51
N LYS A 94 13.99 -12.55 17.36
CA LYS A 94 13.55 -13.89 16.95
C LYS A 94 12.42 -14.40 17.83
N CYS A 95 11.54 -15.18 17.23
CA CYS A 95 10.59 -15.98 17.99
C CYS A 95 11.30 -17.16 18.67
N LEU A 96 10.67 -17.72 19.70
CA LEU A 96 11.15 -18.89 20.42
C LEU A 96 11.06 -20.13 19.50
N GLY A 97 12.09 -20.97 19.52
CA GLY A 97 12.18 -22.19 18.72
C GLY A 97 12.22 -23.42 19.62
N ASN A 98 11.71 -24.57 19.19
CA ASN A 98 11.27 -25.69 20.04
C ASN A 98 12.33 -26.49 20.85
N ASN A 99 13.59 -26.08 20.92
CA ASN A 99 14.62 -26.83 21.66
C ASN A 99 14.46 -26.71 23.19
N ALA A 100 13.85 -27.74 23.76
CA ALA A 100 13.45 -27.90 25.16
C ALA A 100 14.55 -27.58 26.19
N GLY A 101 14.50 -26.38 26.77
CA GLY A 101 14.75 -26.24 28.20
C GLY A 101 13.44 -26.55 28.92
N GLY A 102 13.42 -27.48 29.89
CA GLY A 102 12.25 -27.89 30.70
C GLY A 102 11.63 -26.77 31.57
N ASP A 103 11.93 -25.53 31.22
CA ASP A 103 11.71 -24.32 31.97
C ASP A 103 10.83 -23.31 31.23
N GLY A 104 10.37 -23.63 30.02
CA GLY A 104 9.31 -22.89 29.33
C GLY A 104 9.75 -21.81 28.35
N LEU A 105 11.04 -21.69 28.04
CA LEU A 105 11.51 -20.90 26.89
C LEU A 105 12.63 -21.68 26.17
N PRO A 106 12.36 -22.20 24.97
CA PRO A 106 13.30 -23.02 24.22
C PRO A 106 14.21 -22.15 23.34
N ALA A 107 15.39 -22.66 22.98
CA ALA A 107 16.38 -21.90 22.21
C ALA A 107 15.86 -21.57 20.80
N ALA A 108 15.95 -20.30 20.38
CA ALA A 108 15.53 -19.81 19.08
C ALA A 108 16.34 -20.44 17.92
N ASN A 109 15.95 -21.63 17.47
CA ASN A 109 16.33 -22.11 16.15
C ASN A 109 15.36 -21.57 15.10
N ASN A 110 15.91 -21.09 13.99
CA ASN A 110 15.15 -20.39 12.96
C ASN A 110 14.23 -21.37 12.21
N ASN A 111 13.02 -20.92 11.86
CA ASN A 111 12.11 -21.51 10.88
C ASN A 111 11.84 -23.01 11.09
N THR A 112 11.01 -23.34 12.09
CA THR A 112 10.45 -24.69 12.26
C THR A 112 8.93 -24.61 12.33
N ALA A 113 8.24 -25.74 12.12
CA ALA A 113 6.80 -25.86 12.31
C ALA A 113 6.31 -25.38 13.69
N ALA A 114 7.24 -25.33 14.65
CA ALA A 114 6.98 -24.98 16.03
C ALA A 114 7.72 -23.70 16.43
N GLN A 115 7.86 -22.76 15.49
CA GLN A 115 8.23 -21.38 15.80
C GLN A 115 7.09 -20.69 16.54
N ARG A 116 7.41 -20.05 17.66
CA ARG A 116 6.42 -19.54 18.62
C ARG A 116 6.84 -18.17 19.11
N CYS A 117 5.99 -17.19 18.90
CA CYS A 117 6.29 -15.83 19.28
C CYS A 117 5.42 -15.49 20.49
N LEU A 118 5.73 -16.03 21.67
CA LEU A 118 5.06 -15.72 22.94
C LEU A 118 6.03 -14.97 23.84
N GLY A 119 5.59 -13.84 24.39
CA GLY A 119 6.38 -13.03 25.30
C GLY A 119 5.55 -11.93 25.92
N ARG A 120 6.20 -10.98 26.58
CA ARG A 120 5.56 -9.77 27.08
C ARG A 120 5.30 -8.79 25.96
N TRP A 121 4.33 -7.92 26.20
CA TRP A 121 4.03 -6.82 25.32
C TRP A 121 5.29 -5.93 25.13
N PRO A 122 5.74 -5.65 23.89
CA PRO A 122 6.90 -4.80 23.66
C PRO A 122 6.53 -3.32 23.81
N TRP A 123 6.33 -2.86 25.05
CA TRP A 123 5.72 -1.54 25.37
C TRP A 123 6.53 -0.33 24.91
N GLN A 124 7.82 -0.48 24.62
CA GLN A 124 8.61 0.60 24.03
C GLN A 124 8.37 0.74 22.52
N VAL A 125 7.97 -0.36 21.85
CA VAL A 125 7.71 -0.39 20.41
C VAL A 125 6.25 -0.10 20.11
N ILE A 126 5.33 -0.63 20.92
CA ILE A 126 3.90 -0.35 20.85
C ILE A 126 3.49 0.32 22.17
N PRO A 127 3.52 1.66 22.24
CA PRO A 127 3.19 2.39 23.45
C PRO A 127 1.76 2.12 23.88
N ILE A 128 1.60 1.81 25.16
CA ILE A 128 0.32 1.60 25.84
C ILE A 128 0.38 2.30 27.20
N ASP A 129 -0.78 2.69 27.72
CA ASP A 129 -0.80 3.23 29.08
C ASP A 129 -0.58 2.09 30.09
N LEU A 130 0.56 2.16 30.78
CA LEU A 130 0.97 1.25 31.85
C LEU A 130 1.05 1.99 33.19
N SER A 131 0.21 3.01 33.40
CA SER A 131 0.11 3.76 34.65
C SER A 131 -0.13 2.88 35.88
N GLY A 132 -0.76 1.71 35.71
CA GLY A 132 -0.95 0.72 36.77
C GLY A 132 0.22 -0.25 36.99
N ALA A 133 1.19 -0.33 36.09
CA ALA A 133 2.28 -1.30 36.19
C ALA A 133 3.35 -0.90 37.22
N ALA A 134 3.94 -1.90 37.89
CA ALA A 134 4.94 -1.66 38.92
C ALA A 134 6.18 -0.99 38.30
N ARG A 135 6.66 0.08 38.95
CA ARG A 135 7.86 0.82 38.55
C ARG A 135 8.94 0.71 39.61
N ASP A 136 10.20 0.67 39.16
CA ASP A 136 11.35 0.72 40.05
C ASP A 136 11.51 2.13 40.67
N GLY A 137 12.50 2.30 41.56
CA GLY A 137 12.77 3.59 42.19
C GLY A 137 13.20 4.70 41.22
N ALA A 138 13.49 4.37 39.96
CA ALA A 138 13.81 5.30 38.89
C ALA A 138 12.62 5.59 37.96
N GLY A 139 11.46 4.97 38.21
CA GLY A 139 10.26 5.12 37.40
C GLY A 139 10.20 4.23 36.15
N ALA A 140 11.19 3.36 35.92
CA ALA A 140 11.16 2.39 34.84
C ALA A 140 10.25 1.20 35.22
N LEU A 141 9.64 0.54 34.24
CA LEU A 141 8.80 -0.63 34.51
C LEU A 141 9.65 -1.76 35.06
N MET A 142 9.19 -2.37 36.15
CA MET A 142 9.92 -3.47 36.79
C MET A 142 9.90 -4.70 35.88
N SER A 143 11.09 -5.18 35.50
CA SER A 143 11.24 -6.35 34.62
C SER A 143 10.62 -7.63 35.20
N ASN A 144 10.42 -7.74 36.51
CA ASN A 144 9.78 -8.90 37.14
C ASN A 144 8.26 -8.78 37.33
N ASP A 145 7.62 -7.67 36.96
CA ASP A 145 6.16 -7.44 36.98
C ASP A 145 5.39 -8.25 38.05
N PRO A 146 5.65 -8.06 39.36
CA PRO A 146 5.11 -8.93 40.41
C PRO A 146 3.58 -8.96 40.46
N ASN A 147 2.94 -7.92 39.91
CA ASN A 147 1.49 -7.78 39.88
C ASN A 147 0.86 -8.39 38.62
N GLY A 148 1.63 -8.75 37.59
CA GLY A 148 1.09 -9.22 36.31
C GLY A 148 0.37 -8.12 35.54
N ASN A 149 0.83 -6.88 35.65
CA ASN A 149 0.21 -5.73 35.01
C ASN A 149 0.65 -5.55 33.55
N ILE A 150 1.74 -6.21 33.14
CA ILE A 150 2.22 -6.19 31.76
C ILE A 150 1.55 -7.35 31.02
N PRO A 151 0.77 -7.07 29.96
CA PRO A 151 0.15 -8.11 29.15
C PRO A 151 1.18 -9.02 28.49
N TRP A 152 0.79 -10.27 28.32
CA TRP A 152 1.48 -11.21 27.45
C TRP A 152 0.83 -11.18 26.07
N ILE A 153 1.63 -11.42 25.05
CA ILE A 153 1.18 -11.46 23.68
C ILE A 153 1.83 -12.65 22.97
N ALA A 154 1.00 -13.39 22.26
CA ALA A 154 1.41 -14.35 21.27
C ALA A 154 1.08 -13.83 19.87
N ILE A 155 2.04 -13.86 18.95
CA ILE A 155 1.81 -13.56 17.53
C ILE A 155 2.05 -14.81 16.69
N SER A 156 1.28 -14.96 15.61
CA SER A 156 1.59 -15.98 14.62
C SER A 156 2.95 -15.71 13.99
N ALA A 157 3.77 -16.76 13.84
CA ALA A 157 5.08 -16.65 13.19
C ALA A 157 4.99 -16.10 11.76
N ASN A 158 3.86 -16.30 11.06
CA ASN A 158 3.59 -15.71 9.75
C ASN A 158 3.66 -14.15 9.74
N LEU A 159 3.36 -13.51 10.87
CA LEU A 159 3.36 -12.05 11.04
C LEU A 159 4.62 -11.53 11.70
N SER A 160 5.54 -12.40 12.10
CA SER A 160 6.81 -11.97 12.68
C SER A 160 7.61 -11.20 11.63
N LEU A 161 8.15 -10.05 12.04
CA LEU A 161 9.11 -9.27 11.24
C LEU A 161 10.36 -10.06 10.83
N GLN A 162 10.63 -11.16 11.52
CA GLN A 162 11.87 -11.92 11.41
C GLN A 162 11.64 -13.28 10.71
N ASP A 163 10.39 -13.62 10.41
CA ASP A 163 10.08 -14.78 9.59
C ASP A 163 10.41 -14.49 8.12
N THR A 164 11.28 -15.33 7.57
CA THR A 164 11.70 -15.26 6.16
C THR A 164 10.95 -16.25 5.27
N CYS A 165 10.11 -17.10 5.86
CA CYS A 165 9.39 -18.14 5.12
C CYS A 165 8.15 -17.60 4.43
N LEU A 166 7.34 -16.77 5.11
CA LEU A 166 6.27 -16.07 4.45
C LEU A 166 6.85 -14.84 3.75
N THR A 167 7.18 -14.98 2.48
CA THR A 167 7.81 -13.88 1.73
C THR A 167 6.85 -12.75 1.39
N LYS A 168 5.53 -13.02 1.38
CA LYS A 168 4.49 -12.09 0.94
C LYS A 168 3.35 -12.05 1.94
N LEU A 169 3.00 -10.86 2.41
CA LEU A 169 1.83 -10.62 3.24
C LEU A 169 0.86 -9.70 2.49
N ASN A 170 -0.10 -10.32 1.78
CA ASN A 170 -1.20 -9.66 1.07
C ASN A 170 -2.51 -10.44 1.28
N SER A 171 -3.63 -9.99 0.71
CA SER A 171 -4.94 -10.58 1.01
C SER A 171 -5.10 -12.04 0.54
N ASP A 172 -4.31 -12.51 -0.43
CA ASP A 172 -4.33 -13.91 -0.86
C ASP A 172 -3.78 -14.86 0.21
N VAL A 173 -3.02 -14.36 1.19
CA VAL A 173 -2.58 -15.15 2.35
C VAL A 173 -3.77 -15.73 3.12
N LEU A 174 -4.93 -15.06 3.10
CA LEU A 174 -6.14 -15.57 3.75
C LEU A 174 -6.66 -16.88 3.16
N ASN A 175 -6.28 -17.18 1.90
CA ASN A 175 -6.65 -18.40 1.18
C ASN A 175 -5.63 -19.53 1.32
N LEU A 176 -4.44 -19.23 1.86
CA LEU A 176 -3.44 -20.24 2.10
C LEU A 176 -3.87 -21.11 3.29
N THR A 177 -3.71 -22.42 3.12
CA THR A 177 -3.96 -23.42 4.16
C THR A 177 -2.63 -23.98 4.65
N TYR A 178 -2.49 -24.11 5.96
CA TYR A 178 -1.37 -24.82 6.55
C TYR A 178 -1.58 -26.33 6.37
N THR A 179 -0.62 -27.00 5.75
CA THR A 179 -0.60 -28.48 5.61
C THR A 179 0.57 -29.09 6.34
N SER A 180 1.75 -28.49 6.16
CA SER A 180 2.99 -28.84 6.82
C SER A 180 3.92 -27.63 6.73
N PHE A 181 4.88 -27.55 7.65
CA PHE A 181 5.91 -26.53 7.57
C PHE A 181 6.70 -26.62 6.26
N SER A 182 6.64 -25.56 5.46
CA SER A 182 7.39 -25.40 4.22
C SER A 182 7.41 -23.93 3.82
N CYS A 183 8.56 -23.44 3.38
CA CYS A 183 8.73 -22.06 2.92
C CYS A 183 8.48 -21.92 1.41
N ALA A 184 8.12 -23.01 0.71
CA ALA A 184 8.17 -23.08 -0.75
C ALA A 184 6.86 -22.75 -1.49
N ALA A 185 5.68 -22.79 -0.87
CA ALA A 185 4.40 -22.41 -1.53
C ALA A 185 3.14 -22.39 -0.64
N ALA A 186 3.17 -22.99 0.56
CA ALA A 186 2.01 -23.02 1.47
C ALA A 186 2.12 -21.96 2.57
N LEU A 187 1.07 -21.80 3.38
CA LEU A 187 1.18 -21.04 4.63
C LEU A 187 2.28 -21.70 5.48
N PRO A 188 3.42 -21.03 5.79
CA PRO A 188 4.57 -21.74 6.37
C PRO A 188 4.33 -22.22 7.80
N HIS A 189 3.58 -21.44 8.58
CA HIS A 189 3.25 -21.73 9.96
C HIS A 189 1.74 -21.82 10.13
N PRO A 190 1.23 -22.66 11.04
CA PRO A 190 -0.18 -22.60 11.38
C PRO A 190 -0.51 -21.24 12.02
N TRP A 191 -1.74 -20.78 11.84
CA TRP A 191 -2.28 -19.71 12.68
C TRP A 191 -2.44 -20.20 14.12
N LEU A 192 -2.55 -19.27 15.06
CA LEU A 192 -2.80 -19.61 16.46
C LEU A 192 -4.22 -20.17 16.61
N THR A 193 -4.38 -21.10 17.54
CA THR A 193 -5.68 -21.67 17.90
C THR A 193 -6.12 -21.13 19.25
N VAL A 194 -7.38 -20.69 19.33
CA VAL A 194 -8.04 -20.33 20.59
C VAL A 194 -9.22 -21.26 20.77
N VAL A 195 -9.26 -21.93 21.92
CA VAL A 195 -10.36 -22.80 22.34
C VAL A 195 -11.16 -22.14 23.46
N GLY A 196 -12.43 -22.51 23.56
CA GLY A 196 -13.33 -22.05 24.62
C GLY A 196 -13.24 -22.92 25.86
N SER A 197 -14.12 -22.63 26.83
CA SER A 197 -14.14 -23.29 28.13
C SER A 197 -14.49 -24.78 28.08
N ASN A 198 -15.12 -25.26 26.99
CA ASN A 198 -15.45 -26.67 26.80
C ASN A 198 -14.47 -27.38 25.85
N GLY A 199 -13.39 -26.71 25.43
CA GLY A 199 -12.41 -27.23 24.48
C GLY A 199 -12.85 -27.10 23.01
N GLU A 200 -13.99 -26.44 22.75
CA GLU A 200 -14.42 -26.09 21.40
C GLU A 200 -13.46 -25.09 20.76
N VAL A 201 -13.13 -25.25 19.48
CA VAL A 201 -12.28 -24.28 18.76
C VAL A 201 -13.11 -23.02 18.48
N LEU A 202 -12.76 -21.90 19.14
CA LEU A 202 -13.35 -20.58 18.87
C LEU A 202 -12.77 -20.00 17.57
N THR A 203 -11.46 -20.17 17.36
CA THR A 203 -10.79 -19.84 16.11
C THR A 203 -9.50 -20.65 15.96
N ASN A 204 -9.19 -21.04 14.73
CA ASN A 204 -7.88 -21.57 14.32
C ASN A 204 -7.18 -20.62 13.34
N ARG A 205 -7.57 -19.34 13.36
CA ARG A 205 -7.08 -18.26 12.49
C ARG A 205 -6.65 -17.05 13.32
N ALA A 206 -6.31 -17.25 14.59
CA ALA A 206 -5.80 -16.17 15.43
C ALA A 206 -4.41 -15.74 14.92
N ALA A 207 -4.32 -14.45 14.57
CA ALA A 207 -3.09 -13.78 14.20
C ALA A 207 -2.33 -13.31 15.44
N VAL A 208 -3.08 -12.83 16.44
CA VAL A 208 -2.57 -12.36 17.73
C VAL A 208 -3.45 -12.88 18.85
N VAL A 209 -2.84 -13.28 19.96
CA VAL A 209 -3.51 -13.58 21.23
C VAL A 209 -2.90 -12.69 22.31
N ILE A 210 -3.73 -11.93 23.00
CA ILE A 210 -3.39 -11.05 24.12
C ILE A 210 -3.88 -11.76 25.38
N ILE A 211 -2.99 -11.90 26.35
CA ILE A 211 -3.25 -12.59 27.61
C ILE A 211 -2.92 -11.64 28.75
N ILE A 212 -3.93 -11.28 29.53
CA ILE A 212 -3.75 -10.47 30.74
C ILE A 212 -3.80 -11.42 31.92
N PRO A 213 -2.68 -11.65 32.61
CA PRO A 213 -2.65 -12.58 33.73
C PRO A 213 -3.49 -12.04 34.89
N GLY A 214 -4.16 -12.93 35.63
CA GLY A 214 -4.88 -12.53 36.84
C GLY A 214 -3.96 -12.32 38.04
N PRO A 215 -4.43 -12.39 39.30
CA PRO A 215 -3.55 -12.53 40.47
C PRO A 215 -2.80 -13.88 40.51
N PRO A 216 -1.61 -14.00 41.14
CA PRO A 216 -0.87 -15.27 41.19
C PRO A 216 -1.65 -16.39 41.89
N GLN A 217 -1.61 -17.59 41.30
CA GLN A 217 -2.40 -18.74 41.78
C GLN A 217 -1.55 -20.00 42.03
N LYS A 218 -2.12 -20.90 42.85
CA LYS A 218 -1.67 -22.29 42.94
C LYS A 218 -2.50 -23.08 41.94
N LEU A 219 -1.85 -23.59 40.89
CA LEU A 219 -2.45 -24.38 39.82
C LEU A 219 -2.48 -25.87 40.19
N ASP A 220 -3.19 -26.68 39.41
CA ASP A 220 -3.24 -28.14 39.51
C ASP A 220 -1.83 -28.76 39.63
N ASN A 221 -1.70 -29.89 40.34
CA ASN A 221 -0.44 -30.61 40.60
C ASN A 221 0.61 -29.83 41.44
N GLY A 222 0.17 -28.88 42.28
CA GLY A 222 1.05 -28.18 43.21
C GLY A 222 1.95 -27.12 42.57
N TYR A 223 1.68 -26.76 41.31
CA TYR A 223 2.40 -25.71 40.63
C TYR A 223 2.00 -24.34 41.19
N VAL A 224 2.98 -23.48 41.50
CA VAL A 224 2.73 -22.15 42.07
C VAL A 224 3.26 -21.10 41.11
N GLN A 225 2.41 -20.16 40.71
CA GLN A 225 2.85 -18.95 40.01
C GLN A 225 3.63 -18.08 41.00
N THR A 226 4.95 -18.22 41.00
CA THR A 226 5.81 -17.55 41.97
C THR A 226 6.05 -16.08 41.66
N ARG A 227 5.71 -15.61 40.43
CA ARG A 227 5.98 -14.26 39.89
C ARG A 227 7.31 -13.75 40.39
N ALA A 228 8.37 -14.32 39.82
CA ALA A 228 9.70 -14.40 40.39
C ALA A 228 10.21 -13.15 41.15
N SER A 229 11.01 -13.40 42.19
CA SER A 229 11.67 -12.37 43.00
C SER A 229 12.48 -11.38 42.15
N ASN A 230 12.75 -10.18 42.66
CA ASN A 230 13.53 -9.13 41.99
C ASN A 230 14.88 -9.58 41.36
N ALA A 231 15.41 -10.75 41.73
CA ALA A 231 16.66 -11.31 41.22
C ALA A 231 16.56 -12.08 39.89
N ALA A 232 15.35 -12.46 39.43
CA ALA A 232 15.17 -13.14 38.14
C ALA A 232 13.78 -12.81 37.58
N PRO A 233 13.65 -12.31 36.34
CA PRO A 233 12.34 -12.11 35.74
C PRO A 233 11.65 -13.47 35.52
N GLY A 234 10.39 -13.57 35.93
CA GLY A 234 9.63 -14.82 35.82
C GLY A 234 9.37 -15.22 34.36
N LYS A 235 9.25 -16.52 34.09
CA LYS A 235 8.96 -17.10 32.76
C LYS A 235 7.44 -17.10 32.49
N PRO A 236 6.94 -17.38 31.27
CA PRO A 236 5.49 -17.40 31.01
C PRO A 236 4.70 -18.25 32.01
N LYS A 237 5.25 -19.41 32.37
CA LYS A 237 4.68 -20.34 33.36
C LYS A 237 4.50 -19.72 34.76
N ASP A 238 5.20 -18.64 35.10
CA ASP A 238 5.08 -17.95 36.39
C ASP A 238 3.93 -16.94 36.42
N TYR A 239 3.26 -16.69 35.29
CA TYR A 239 2.17 -15.70 35.16
C TYR A 239 0.89 -16.28 34.59
N LEU A 240 0.98 -17.19 33.61
CA LEU A 240 -0.16 -17.69 32.85
C LEU A 240 -0.67 -19.02 33.40
N ASP A 241 -1.96 -19.26 33.17
CA ASP A 241 -2.70 -20.39 33.73
C ASP A 241 -2.70 -21.63 32.82
N ARG A 242 -3.09 -22.76 33.42
CA ARG A 242 -3.32 -24.04 32.73
C ARG A 242 -4.54 -24.76 33.30
N ILE A 243 -5.21 -25.56 32.48
CA ILE A 243 -6.41 -26.33 32.85
C ILE A 243 -6.53 -27.61 32.01
N SER A 244 -7.14 -28.68 32.54
CA SER A 244 -7.38 -29.94 31.82
C SER A 244 -8.88 -30.18 31.57
N LEU A 245 -9.28 -30.44 30.32
CA LEU A 245 -10.66 -30.65 29.84
C LEU A 245 -10.86 -32.05 29.18
N PRO A 246 -12.11 -32.58 29.12
CA PRO A 246 -13.28 -32.19 29.89
C PRO A 246 -13.09 -32.54 31.37
N LEU A 247 -13.59 -31.67 32.22
CA LEU A 247 -13.43 -31.80 33.66
C LEU A 247 -14.33 -32.95 34.16
N GLY A 248 -13.75 -33.92 34.87
CA GLY A 248 -14.43 -35.15 35.32
C GLY A 248 -14.18 -36.41 34.47
N CYS A 249 -13.40 -36.33 33.39
CA CYS A 249 -13.02 -37.54 32.67
C CYS A 249 -12.00 -38.40 33.45
N SER A 250 -12.27 -39.70 33.53
CA SER A 250 -11.26 -40.73 33.85
C SER A 250 -10.05 -40.61 32.91
N ALA A 251 -8.91 -41.20 33.28
CA ALA A 251 -7.53 -41.11 32.72
C ALA A 251 -7.29 -41.09 31.18
N SER A 252 -8.32 -41.00 30.34
CA SER A 252 -8.32 -41.08 28.89
C SER A 252 -8.76 -39.80 28.16
N CYS A 253 -9.28 -38.76 28.83
CA CYS A 253 -9.50 -37.45 28.19
C CYS A 253 -8.30 -36.54 28.46
N THR A 254 -7.51 -36.29 27.42
CA THR A 254 -6.12 -35.80 27.53
C THR A 254 -5.93 -34.36 27.02
N ALA A 255 -6.95 -33.52 26.99
CA ALA A 255 -6.77 -32.13 26.55
C ALA A 255 -6.38 -31.22 27.74
N THR A 256 -5.08 -31.13 28.03
CA THR A 256 -4.56 -30.08 28.92
C THR A 256 -4.21 -28.86 28.09
N TYR A 257 -4.88 -27.74 28.36
CA TYR A 257 -4.61 -26.45 27.77
C TYR A 257 -3.75 -25.62 28.71
N ASN A 258 -2.72 -24.99 28.18
CA ASN A 258 -1.76 -24.22 28.95
C ASN A 258 -1.47 -22.94 28.19
N ASN A 259 -1.82 -21.77 28.74
CA ASN A 259 -1.57 -20.49 28.09
C ASN A 259 -0.07 -20.11 28.10
N ALA A 260 0.70 -20.63 29.07
CA ALA A 260 2.16 -20.63 29.01
C ALA A 260 2.72 -21.76 28.13
N GLY A 261 1.83 -22.60 27.59
CA GLY A 261 2.13 -23.68 26.69
C GLY A 261 2.71 -23.11 25.41
N LEU A 262 3.82 -23.70 25.02
CA LEU A 262 4.41 -23.49 23.72
C LEU A 262 3.81 -24.56 22.81
N ASP A 263 2.51 -24.49 22.53
CA ASP A 263 1.78 -25.39 21.61
C ASP A 263 0.91 -24.64 20.57
N ASN A 264 0.92 -23.30 20.58
CA ASN A 264 0.10 -22.41 19.73
C ASN A 264 -1.42 -22.54 19.97
N THR A 265 -1.81 -23.15 21.09
CA THR A 265 -3.20 -23.31 21.50
C THR A 265 -3.41 -22.56 22.80
N PHE A 266 -4.34 -21.62 22.79
CA PHE A 266 -4.71 -20.82 23.96
C PHE A 266 -6.14 -21.12 24.35
N ILE A 267 -6.43 -21.09 25.65
CA ILE A 267 -7.79 -21.28 26.14
C ILE A 267 -8.35 -19.95 26.63
N GLN A 268 -9.51 -19.57 26.07
CA GLN A 268 -10.30 -18.47 26.55
C GLN A 268 -11.33 -19.00 27.52
N PHE A 269 -11.22 -18.56 28.76
CA PHE A 269 -12.16 -18.88 29.83
C PHE A 269 -12.82 -17.58 30.31
N PRO A 270 -14.11 -17.57 30.67
CA PRO A 270 -14.76 -16.38 31.21
C PRO A 270 -14.02 -15.85 32.44
N ALA A 271 -13.82 -14.53 32.51
CA ALA A 271 -13.14 -13.93 33.66
C ALA A 271 -13.90 -14.23 34.97
N ASN A 272 -13.17 -14.54 36.04
CA ASN A 272 -13.71 -14.84 37.38
C ASN A 272 -14.64 -16.05 37.48
N SER A 273 -14.76 -16.90 36.46
CA SER A 273 -15.46 -18.17 36.66
C SER A 273 -14.65 -19.03 37.63
N THR A 274 -15.27 -19.36 38.76
CA THR A 274 -14.75 -20.36 39.68
C THR A 274 -15.19 -21.73 39.19
N TYR A 275 -14.25 -22.65 39.03
CA TYR A 275 -14.55 -24.03 38.66
C TYR A 275 -14.70 -24.90 39.92
N PRO A 276 -15.61 -25.89 39.99
CA PRO A 276 -16.60 -26.23 38.98
C PRO A 276 -17.77 -25.24 38.92
N ALA A 277 -18.18 -24.90 37.69
CA ALA A 277 -19.40 -24.11 37.46
C ALA A 277 -20.67 -24.90 37.86
N ASN A 278 -20.57 -26.23 37.98
CA ASN A 278 -21.64 -27.12 38.39
C ASN A 278 -21.31 -27.85 39.70
N PRO A 279 -22.21 -27.86 40.70
CA PRO A 279 -22.01 -28.56 41.97
C PRO A 279 -21.77 -30.08 41.84
N GLU A 280 -22.13 -30.68 40.70
CA GLU A 280 -22.05 -32.14 40.47
C GLU A 280 -20.63 -32.62 40.11
N ASP A 281 -19.70 -31.74 39.74
CA ASP A 281 -18.31 -32.12 39.47
C ASP A 281 -17.48 -32.15 40.77
N THR A 282 -17.94 -32.95 41.73
CA THR A 282 -17.37 -33.07 43.08
C THR A 282 -16.06 -33.85 43.13
N SER A 283 -15.59 -34.39 41.99
CA SER A 283 -14.42 -35.29 41.95
C SER A 283 -13.08 -34.55 42.04
N LYS A 284 -13.08 -33.24 41.74
CA LYS A 284 -11.98 -32.31 42.03
C LYS A 284 -12.47 -31.25 43.01
N THR A 285 -12.41 -31.55 44.31
CA THR A 285 -12.75 -30.63 45.42
C THR A 285 -11.81 -29.42 45.58
N GLY A 286 -11.14 -28.99 44.51
CA GLY A 286 -10.33 -27.79 44.49
C GLY A 286 -10.90 -26.83 43.47
N ASN A 287 -11.27 -25.62 43.90
CA ASN A 287 -11.55 -24.54 42.97
C ASN A 287 -10.31 -24.33 42.10
N VAL A 288 -10.25 -24.90 40.89
CA VAL A 288 -9.13 -24.67 39.98
C VAL A 288 -9.32 -23.26 39.47
N PRO A 289 -8.53 -22.31 39.96
CA PRO A 289 -8.76 -20.94 39.58
C PRO A 289 -8.06 -20.75 38.23
N PHE A 290 -8.83 -20.24 37.27
CA PHE A 290 -8.33 -19.80 35.97
C PHE A 290 -8.77 -18.34 35.84
N ASN A 291 -7.81 -17.44 35.79
CA ASN A 291 -8.01 -16.01 35.88
C ASN A 291 -7.29 -15.21 34.79
N ASP A 292 -6.60 -15.90 33.87
CA ASP A 292 -6.15 -15.31 32.61
C ASP A 292 -7.34 -14.78 31.80
N ILE A 293 -7.22 -13.53 31.34
CA ILE A 293 -8.13 -12.96 30.35
C ILE A 293 -7.46 -13.05 28.99
N VAL A 294 -8.07 -13.86 28.11
CA VAL A 294 -7.58 -14.06 26.74
C VAL A 294 -8.48 -13.32 25.77
N VAL A 295 -7.88 -12.47 24.95
CA VAL A 295 -8.50 -11.80 23.80
C VAL A 295 -7.67 -12.12 22.57
N TYR A 296 -8.30 -12.27 21.42
CA TYR A 296 -7.58 -12.57 20.18
C TYR A 296 -8.01 -11.67 19.03
N ILE A 297 -7.13 -11.55 18.05
CA ILE A 297 -7.36 -10.88 16.77
C ILE A 297 -7.13 -11.93 15.69
N THR A 298 -8.10 -12.15 14.81
CA THR A 298 -7.94 -13.08 13.70
C THR A 298 -7.20 -12.42 12.54
N ILE A 299 -6.60 -13.23 11.66
CA ILE A 299 -6.03 -12.69 10.42
C ILE A 299 -7.10 -12.05 9.53
N ASP A 300 -8.36 -12.52 9.62
CA ASP A 300 -9.49 -11.96 8.90
C ASP A 300 -9.92 -10.58 9.46
N ASP A 301 -9.70 -10.31 10.75
CA ASP A 301 -9.88 -8.97 11.33
C ASP A 301 -8.76 -8.01 10.90
N LEU A 302 -7.55 -8.54 10.78
CA LEU A 302 -6.31 -7.77 10.61
C LEU A 302 -6.12 -7.35 9.15
N MET A 303 -6.38 -8.24 8.19
CA MET A 303 -6.15 -7.97 6.76
C MET A 303 -6.93 -6.75 6.24
N PRO A 304 -8.21 -6.53 6.57
CA PRO A 304 -8.93 -5.34 6.16
C PRO A 304 -8.30 -4.03 6.63
N VAL A 305 -7.61 -4.03 7.79
CA VAL A 305 -6.87 -2.87 8.29
C VAL A 305 -5.59 -2.65 7.49
N ILE A 306 -4.88 -3.72 7.12
CA ILE A 306 -3.72 -3.63 6.23
C ILE A 306 -4.13 -3.11 4.85
N GLU A 307 -5.21 -3.63 4.26
CA GLU A 307 -5.72 -3.17 2.96
C GLU A 307 -6.02 -1.67 2.98
N LYS A 308 -6.65 -1.16 4.04
CA LYS A 308 -6.89 0.29 4.22
C LYS A 308 -5.60 1.08 4.23
N ARG A 309 -4.55 0.57 4.88
CA ARG A 309 -3.24 1.20 4.87
C ARG A 309 -2.65 1.24 3.46
N VAL A 310 -2.69 0.12 2.73
CA VAL A 310 -2.18 0.05 1.37
C VAL A 310 -2.93 1.02 0.45
N LEU A 311 -4.26 1.12 0.57
CA LEU A 311 -5.05 2.12 -0.14
C LEU A 311 -4.68 3.57 0.22
N ALA A 312 -4.37 3.84 1.49
CA ALA A 312 -3.91 5.16 1.92
C ALA A 312 -2.57 5.53 1.26
N GLU A 313 -1.65 4.58 1.14
CA GLU A 313 -0.36 4.75 0.46
C GLU A 313 -0.54 4.96 -1.05
N MET A 314 -1.42 4.18 -1.70
CA MET A 314 -1.77 4.36 -3.11
C MET A 314 -2.38 5.76 -3.35
N LYS A 315 -3.30 6.19 -2.48
CA LYS A 315 -3.89 7.53 -2.52
C LYS A 315 -2.84 8.62 -2.34
N ALA A 316 -1.94 8.46 -1.37
CA ALA A 316 -0.88 9.42 -1.11
C ALA A 316 0.06 9.53 -2.31
N SER A 317 0.42 8.40 -2.93
CA SER A 317 1.26 8.34 -4.13
C SER A 317 0.60 9.04 -5.33
N LEU A 318 -0.68 8.77 -5.59
CA LEU A 318 -1.43 9.48 -6.64
C LEU A 318 -1.57 10.97 -6.35
N THR A 319 -1.81 11.35 -5.09
CA THR A 319 -1.95 12.76 -4.71
C THR A 319 -0.63 13.50 -4.89
N SER A 320 0.48 12.89 -4.47
CA SER A 320 1.84 13.41 -4.70
C SER A 320 2.11 13.58 -6.19
N PHE A 321 1.76 12.57 -6.99
CA PHE A 321 1.87 12.61 -8.44
C PHE A 321 1.09 13.77 -9.06
N ALA A 322 -0.20 13.88 -8.76
CA ALA A 322 -1.09 14.89 -9.36
C ALA A 322 -0.68 16.32 -8.96
N ASN A 323 -0.12 16.47 -7.76
CA ASN A 323 0.37 17.74 -7.24
C ASN A 323 1.82 18.06 -7.65
N THR A 324 2.54 17.13 -8.29
CA THR A 324 3.90 17.37 -8.76
C THR A 324 3.87 18.43 -9.87
N PRO A 325 4.47 19.62 -9.66
CA PRO A 325 4.52 20.64 -10.69
C PRO A 325 5.46 20.21 -11.81
N VAL A 326 4.97 20.14 -13.04
CA VAL A 326 5.82 19.87 -14.24
C VAL A 326 6.31 21.16 -14.86
N ALA A 327 5.58 22.25 -14.63
CA ALA A 327 5.86 23.60 -15.06
C ALA A 327 5.15 24.58 -14.10
N PRO A 328 5.52 25.89 -14.08
CA PRO A 328 4.98 26.89 -13.14
C PRO A 328 3.45 27.07 -13.13
N SER A 329 2.70 26.41 -14.02
CA SER A 329 1.24 26.54 -14.11
C SER A 329 0.53 25.29 -14.66
N VAL A 330 1.20 24.13 -14.69
CA VAL A 330 0.62 22.88 -15.20
C VAL A 330 0.82 21.77 -14.17
N THR A 331 -0.28 21.29 -13.61
CA THR A 331 -0.33 20.01 -12.88
C THR A 331 -0.47 18.88 -13.89
N LEU A 332 0.08 17.70 -13.59
CA LEU A 332 -0.01 16.53 -14.47
C LEU A 332 -1.45 16.03 -14.67
N GLY A 333 -2.35 16.42 -13.77
CA GLY A 333 -3.61 15.71 -13.57
C GLY A 333 -3.36 14.33 -12.98
N TRP A 334 -4.39 13.49 -13.02
CA TRP A 334 -4.26 12.10 -12.58
C TRP A 334 -3.74 11.24 -13.75
N PRO A 335 -2.93 10.20 -13.51
CA PRO A 335 -2.43 9.37 -14.60
C PRO A 335 -3.56 8.55 -15.23
N TRP A 336 -3.35 8.07 -16.46
CA TRP A 336 -4.15 6.99 -17.00
C TRP A 336 -3.93 5.70 -16.20
N ALA A 337 -4.96 4.87 -16.08
CA ALA A 337 -4.82 3.53 -15.53
C ALA A 337 -3.94 2.65 -16.43
N ALA A 338 -3.38 1.59 -15.85
CA ALA A 338 -2.76 0.54 -16.64
C ALA A 338 -3.85 -0.42 -17.16
N SER A 339 -3.71 -0.91 -18.39
CA SER A 339 -4.67 -1.87 -18.93
C SER A 339 -4.69 -3.17 -18.12
N TYR A 340 -5.84 -3.83 -18.05
CA TYR A 340 -5.91 -5.18 -17.48
C TYR A 340 -5.00 -6.12 -18.28
N ALA A 341 -3.94 -6.56 -17.64
CA ALA A 341 -2.99 -7.53 -18.15
C ALA A 341 -2.66 -8.52 -17.03
N LEU A 342 -2.19 -9.72 -17.40
CA LEU A 342 -1.69 -10.65 -16.39
C LEU A 342 -0.59 -9.95 -15.61
N PRO A 343 -0.68 -9.91 -14.26
CA PRO A 343 0.29 -9.21 -13.43
C PRO A 343 1.56 -10.04 -13.26
N ALA A 344 2.20 -10.38 -14.39
CA ALA A 344 3.37 -11.22 -14.48
C ALA A 344 4.67 -10.43 -14.30
N ASN A 345 4.67 -9.13 -14.60
CA ASN A 345 5.81 -8.23 -14.45
C ASN A 345 5.35 -6.76 -14.30
N ASP A 346 6.29 -5.89 -13.97
CA ASP A 346 6.15 -4.44 -13.85
C ASP A 346 5.58 -3.77 -15.11
N GLY A 347 5.85 -4.32 -16.30
CA GLY A 347 5.31 -3.83 -17.58
C GLY A 347 3.77 -3.81 -17.65
N ALA A 348 3.09 -4.67 -16.89
CA ALA A 348 1.62 -4.70 -16.81
C ALA A 348 1.03 -3.46 -16.10
N PHE A 349 1.85 -2.69 -15.38
CA PHE A 349 1.42 -1.52 -14.59
C PHE A 349 1.76 -0.20 -15.26
N ILE A 350 2.17 -0.25 -16.53
CA ILE A 350 2.43 0.95 -17.30
C ILE A 350 1.10 1.61 -17.68
N SER A 351 0.97 2.90 -17.32
CA SER A 351 -0.18 3.71 -17.71
C SER A 351 -0.40 3.66 -19.23
N ASN A 352 -1.61 3.34 -19.64
CA ASN A 352 -2.00 3.24 -21.05
C ASN A 352 -2.98 4.35 -21.39
N ALA A 353 -2.61 5.20 -22.35
CA ALA A 353 -3.43 6.33 -22.77
C ALA A 353 -4.82 5.85 -23.21
N GLY A 354 -5.87 6.48 -22.69
CA GLY A 354 -7.25 6.07 -22.90
C GLY A 354 -7.79 5.02 -21.93
N THR A 355 -6.96 4.39 -21.12
CA THR A 355 -7.44 3.47 -20.08
C THR A 355 -7.76 4.26 -18.82
N ILE A 356 -9.06 4.41 -18.54
CA ILE A 356 -9.54 5.14 -17.36
C ILE A 356 -9.92 4.23 -16.20
N VAL A 357 -10.16 2.93 -16.43
CA VAL A 357 -10.39 1.92 -15.40
C VAL A 357 -9.45 0.77 -15.68
N GLY A 358 -8.68 0.35 -14.69
CA GLY A 358 -7.67 -0.68 -14.88
C GLY A 358 -6.84 -0.97 -13.63
N MET A 359 -5.66 -1.53 -13.85
CA MET A 359 -4.70 -1.75 -12.76
C MET A 359 -4.10 -0.43 -12.29
N PHE A 360 -3.69 -0.39 -11.02
CA PHE A 360 -3.02 0.77 -10.45
C PHE A 360 -1.68 1.02 -11.15
N PRO A 361 -1.47 2.17 -11.81
CA PRO A 361 -0.20 2.48 -12.45
C PRO A 361 0.84 2.87 -11.39
N PHE A 362 2.03 2.28 -11.42
CA PHE A 362 3.09 2.64 -10.47
C PHE A 362 4.50 2.23 -10.90
N PHE A 363 5.49 2.92 -10.32
CA PHE A 363 6.88 2.47 -10.33
C PHE A 363 7.34 2.04 -8.93
N PRO A 364 7.98 0.87 -8.79
CA PRO A 364 8.58 0.47 -7.52
C PRO A 364 9.86 1.28 -7.26
N VAL A 365 9.95 1.88 -6.08
CA VAL A 365 11.21 2.45 -5.55
C VAL A 365 12.05 1.27 -5.05
N SER A 366 12.81 0.61 -5.93
CA SER A 366 13.69 -0.49 -5.51
C SER A 366 14.89 0.03 -4.70
N PRO A 367 15.23 -0.55 -3.54
CA PRO A 367 16.40 -0.16 -2.75
C PRO A 367 17.74 -0.66 -3.32
N SER A 368 17.75 -1.66 -4.22
CA SER A 368 18.99 -2.31 -4.69
C SER A 368 19.22 -2.24 -6.20
N THR A 369 18.25 -1.74 -6.96
CA THR A 369 18.45 -1.47 -8.38
C THR A 369 18.18 0.01 -8.59
N THR A 370 19.24 0.76 -8.89
CA THR A 370 19.14 2.00 -9.66
C THR A 370 18.13 1.72 -10.77
N PRO A 371 17.04 2.49 -10.91
CA PRO A 371 15.99 2.16 -11.85
C PRO A 371 16.59 1.96 -13.25
N THR A 372 16.63 0.72 -13.72
CA THR A 372 17.20 0.38 -15.04
C THR A 372 16.08 0.46 -16.06
N GLY A 373 16.27 1.32 -17.07
CA GLY A 373 15.30 1.47 -18.15
C GLY A 373 14.49 2.75 -18.11
N TYR A 374 15.15 3.90 -17.96
CA TYR A 374 14.57 5.16 -18.43
C TYR A 374 14.58 5.16 -19.96
N ALA A 375 13.50 4.67 -20.56
CA ALA A 375 13.23 4.88 -21.97
C ALA A 375 12.38 6.15 -22.09
N THR A 376 12.94 7.17 -22.72
CA THR A 376 12.18 8.36 -23.10
C THR A 376 11.96 8.32 -24.61
N ALA A 377 10.72 8.47 -25.03
CA ALA A 377 10.37 8.72 -26.42
C ALA A 377 9.83 10.15 -26.48
N VAL A 378 10.59 11.03 -27.13
CA VAL A 378 10.26 12.45 -27.24
C VAL A 378 9.56 12.66 -28.55
N ASP A 379 8.27 12.94 -28.49
CA ASP A 379 7.45 13.27 -29.64
C ASP A 379 7.33 14.80 -29.74
N TRP A 380 7.75 15.39 -30.86
CA TRP A 380 7.55 16.82 -31.11
C TRP A 380 6.91 17.08 -32.48
N SER A 381 6.09 18.12 -32.54
CA SER A 381 5.47 18.63 -33.77
C SER A 381 5.80 20.11 -33.93
N SER A 382 6.14 20.56 -35.14
CA SER A 382 6.28 22.00 -35.41
C SER A 382 4.94 22.54 -35.91
N SER A 383 4.30 23.41 -35.13
CA SER A 383 3.15 24.17 -35.62
C SER A 383 3.65 25.26 -36.56
N THR A 384 3.16 25.22 -37.80
CA THR A 384 3.18 26.25 -38.85
C THR A 384 4.19 27.38 -38.66
N VAL A 385 5.22 27.40 -39.52
CA VAL A 385 6.09 28.58 -39.73
C VAL A 385 5.18 29.80 -39.90
N ARG A 386 5.27 30.77 -38.98
CA ARG A 386 4.51 32.03 -39.09
C ARG A 386 4.79 32.62 -40.47
N THR A 387 3.71 32.90 -41.19
CA THR A 387 3.73 33.59 -42.47
C THR A 387 4.55 34.87 -42.33
N ALA A 388 5.33 35.13 -43.38
CA ALA A 388 6.26 36.24 -43.54
C ALA A 388 5.73 37.59 -42.99
N PRO A 389 6.62 38.52 -42.59
CA PRO A 389 6.23 39.85 -42.10
C PRO A 389 5.18 40.49 -43.02
N SER A 390 4.27 41.25 -42.40
CA SER A 390 3.01 41.87 -42.90
C SER A 390 3.09 42.73 -44.17
N ASN A 391 4.22 42.73 -44.85
CA ASN A 391 4.58 43.62 -45.94
C ASN A 391 5.02 42.83 -47.18
N LEU A 392 4.96 41.50 -47.14
CA LEU A 392 5.18 40.64 -48.30
C LEU A 392 3.84 40.22 -48.90
N THR A 393 3.51 40.78 -50.06
CA THR A 393 2.45 40.27 -50.93
C THR A 393 2.81 38.84 -51.33
N VAL A 394 2.12 37.85 -50.79
CA VAL A 394 2.33 36.44 -51.15
C VAL A 394 1.34 36.08 -52.25
N CYS A 395 1.82 35.90 -53.49
CA CYS A 395 1.00 35.35 -54.57
C CYS A 395 0.99 33.82 -54.48
N ARG A 396 -0.20 33.19 -54.55
CA ARG A 396 -0.32 31.73 -54.58
C ARG A 396 -0.91 31.27 -55.91
N ARG A 397 -0.30 30.27 -56.53
CA ARG A 397 -0.81 29.64 -57.76
C ARG A 397 -1.85 28.60 -57.38
N VAL A 398 -3.08 28.75 -57.86
CA VAL A 398 -4.15 27.77 -57.67
C VAL A 398 -4.19 26.87 -58.90
N GLN A 399 -4.04 25.56 -58.72
CA GLN A 399 -4.09 24.60 -59.82
C GLN A 399 -5.53 24.25 -60.18
N THR A 400 -6.24 25.15 -60.86
CA THR A 400 -7.49 24.84 -61.56
C THR A 400 -7.55 25.69 -62.84
N GLY A 401 -7.40 25.07 -64.03
CA GLY A 401 -7.45 25.79 -65.31
C GLY A 401 -6.24 26.70 -65.60
N PRO A 402 -6.27 27.53 -66.68
CA PRO A 402 -5.12 28.36 -67.08
C PRO A 402 -4.59 29.14 -65.87
N ALA A 403 -3.28 29.01 -65.65
CA ALA A 403 -2.65 29.23 -64.35
C ALA A 403 -2.73 30.68 -63.88
N ARG A 404 -3.70 30.99 -63.03
CA ARG A 404 -3.82 32.30 -62.37
C ARG A 404 -3.13 32.33 -61.01
N TRP A 405 -2.45 33.43 -60.74
CA TRP A 405 -1.92 33.75 -59.42
C TRP A 405 -2.94 34.61 -58.66
N VAL A 406 -3.29 34.23 -57.43
CA VAL A 406 -4.25 34.99 -56.62
C VAL A 406 -3.53 35.65 -55.45
N ASN A 407 -3.77 36.95 -55.26
CA ASN A 407 -3.30 37.69 -54.10
C ASN A 407 -4.14 37.28 -52.88
N VAL A 408 -3.50 36.71 -51.85
CA VAL A 408 -4.20 36.18 -50.68
C VAL A 408 -4.64 37.29 -49.70
N ALA A 409 -4.19 38.53 -49.91
CA ALA A 409 -4.51 39.67 -49.03
C ALA A 409 -5.78 40.44 -49.43
N GLN A 410 -6.28 40.32 -50.67
CA GLN A 410 -7.59 40.86 -51.04
C GLN A 410 -8.66 39.81 -50.75
N GLY A 411 -9.43 40.02 -49.68
CA GLY A 411 -10.51 39.11 -49.28
C GLY A 411 -11.53 38.92 -50.41
N VAL A 412 -11.58 37.72 -50.98
CA VAL A 412 -12.68 37.30 -51.86
C VAL A 412 -13.89 37.08 -50.96
N THR A 413 -14.67 38.15 -50.83
CA THR A 413 -16.02 38.16 -50.31
C THR A 413 -16.95 37.42 -51.29
N THR A 414 -17.99 36.82 -50.74
CA THR A 414 -18.90 35.83 -51.33
C THR A 414 -19.33 36.09 -52.77
N GLU A 415 -19.03 35.13 -53.65
CA GLU A 415 -19.66 34.88 -54.95
C GLU A 415 -21.20 34.85 -54.87
N PRO A 416 -21.92 35.04 -55.99
CA PRO A 416 -23.02 34.16 -56.27
C PRO A 416 -22.73 33.27 -57.48
N SER A 417 -22.68 31.98 -57.16
CA SER A 417 -23.13 30.87 -57.99
C SER A 417 -22.42 30.69 -59.33
N ALA A 418 -21.32 29.94 -59.32
CA ALA A 418 -21.37 28.49 -59.47
C ALA A 418 -19.96 27.95 -59.67
N LEU A 419 -19.46 27.15 -58.72
CA LEU A 419 -18.45 26.12 -58.96
C LEU A 419 -18.34 25.27 -57.68
N SER A 420 -18.88 24.04 -57.76
CA SER A 420 -18.69 23.01 -56.73
C SER A 420 -17.25 22.50 -56.80
N GLY A 421 -16.41 22.94 -55.87
CA GLY A 421 -15.06 22.43 -55.69
C GLY A 421 -14.50 22.91 -54.36
N SER A 422 -14.52 22.05 -53.34
CA SER A 422 -13.88 22.32 -52.05
C SER A 422 -12.38 22.53 -52.21
N ILE A 423 -11.89 23.73 -51.88
CA ILE A 423 -10.47 24.06 -51.86
C ILE A 423 -9.77 23.27 -50.72
N PRO A 424 -8.67 22.53 -50.97
CA PRO A 424 -7.89 21.93 -49.89
C PRO A 424 -7.12 23.00 -49.12
N ALA A 425 -7.29 23.05 -47.80
CA ALA A 425 -6.41 23.80 -46.90
C ALA A 425 -5.00 23.16 -46.87
N ALA A 426 -4.17 23.46 -47.86
CA ALA A 426 -2.80 22.96 -47.93
C ALA A 426 -1.87 23.78 -47.02
N THR A 427 -1.66 23.30 -45.79
CA THR A 427 -0.45 23.53 -44.99
C THR A 427 0.75 22.87 -45.68
N ALA A 428 1.88 23.55 -45.85
CA ALA A 428 3.13 22.91 -46.26
C ALA A 428 3.56 21.91 -45.19
N ARG A 429 3.64 20.62 -45.54
CA ARG A 429 3.96 19.52 -44.61
C ARG A 429 5.27 18.84 -45.03
N TRP A 430 6.15 18.66 -44.06
CA TRP A 430 7.43 17.95 -44.17
C TRP A 430 7.21 16.47 -44.57
N ARG A 431 7.90 15.96 -45.60
CA ARG A 431 7.91 14.52 -45.93
C ARG A 431 9.32 14.08 -46.37
N GLY A 432 9.81 13.00 -45.78
CA GLY A 432 10.88 12.16 -46.34
C GLY A 432 12.00 11.76 -45.37
N ALA A 433 11.94 10.52 -44.83
CA ALA A 433 13.04 9.52 -44.70
C ALA A 433 12.78 8.47 -43.61
N THR A 434 13.33 7.26 -43.79
CA THR A 434 13.38 6.11 -42.85
C THR A 434 14.31 6.38 -41.67
N ALA A 435 14.05 5.72 -40.53
CA ALA A 435 14.75 5.88 -39.24
C ALA A 435 16.27 5.70 -39.35
N VAL A 436 17.03 6.51 -38.60
CA VAL A 436 18.50 6.41 -38.49
C VAL A 436 18.84 5.96 -37.07
N GLU A 437 19.52 4.83 -36.96
CA GLU A 437 19.98 4.26 -35.69
C GLU A 437 21.37 4.81 -35.37
N LEU A 438 21.56 5.46 -34.21
CA LEU A 438 22.85 5.97 -33.77
C LEU A 438 23.35 5.14 -32.60
N ASN A 439 24.33 4.28 -32.86
CA ASN A 439 24.98 3.45 -31.84
C ASN A 439 26.41 3.98 -31.62
N GLY A 440 26.75 4.37 -30.38
CA GLY A 440 28.15 4.66 -30.03
C GLY A 440 28.34 5.31 -28.66
N THR A 441 29.50 5.07 -28.05
CA THR A 441 30.08 5.78 -26.89
C THR A 441 30.83 7.06 -27.32
N SER A 442 30.49 7.59 -28.50
CA SER A 442 31.26 8.67 -29.14
C SER A 442 31.08 9.99 -28.40
N THR A 443 32.20 10.61 -28.01
CA THR A 443 32.28 11.99 -27.52
C THR A 443 32.06 13.03 -28.61
N THR A 444 31.89 12.60 -29.87
CA THR A 444 31.75 13.49 -31.02
C THR A 444 30.28 13.57 -31.45
N PRO A 445 29.69 14.77 -31.54
CA PRO A 445 28.29 14.94 -31.89
C PRO A 445 27.98 14.31 -33.25
N THR A 446 26.95 13.46 -33.30
CA THR A 446 26.52 12.88 -34.58
C THR A 446 25.59 13.86 -35.29
N ILE A 447 25.94 14.24 -36.51
CA ILE A 447 25.24 15.26 -37.31
C ILE A 447 24.34 14.54 -38.33
N ILE A 448 23.02 14.70 -38.21
CA ILE A 448 22.07 14.30 -39.25
C ILE A 448 21.66 15.55 -40.02
N THR A 449 21.96 15.61 -41.32
CA THR A 449 21.66 16.75 -42.23
C THR A 449 20.62 16.33 -43.27
N LYS A 450 19.53 17.10 -43.44
CA LYS A 450 18.48 16.85 -44.45
C LYS A 450 18.05 18.14 -45.15
N THR A 451 18.02 18.13 -46.48
CA THR A 451 17.68 19.27 -47.34
C THR A 451 16.25 19.18 -47.89
N PHE A 452 15.48 20.28 -47.83
CA PHE A 452 14.17 20.39 -48.48
C PHE A 452 14.07 21.64 -49.36
N ALA A 453 13.36 21.53 -50.47
CA ALA A 453 13.09 22.62 -51.42
C ALA A 453 11.63 23.09 -51.33
N SER A 454 11.41 24.38 -51.15
CA SER A 454 10.08 25.02 -51.22
C SER A 454 10.10 26.24 -52.13
N TRP A 455 8.99 26.47 -52.85
CA TRP A 455 8.88 27.44 -53.94
C TRP A 455 8.15 28.70 -53.46
N TYR A 456 8.80 29.86 -53.51
CA TYR A 456 8.20 31.16 -53.21
C TYR A 456 8.53 32.18 -54.31
N SER A 457 7.60 33.12 -54.57
CA SER A 457 7.80 34.25 -55.48
C SER A 457 7.57 35.55 -54.73
N THR A 458 8.42 36.55 -54.98
CA THR A 458 8.40 37.88 -54.34
C THR A 458 7.90 38.97 -55.28
N SER A 459 7.16 38.63 -56.35
CA SER A 459 6.58 39.64 -57.25
C SER A 459 5.60 40.53 -56.48
N ALA A 460 5.78 41.85 -56.58
CA ALA A 460 4.90 42.84 -55.97
C ALA A 460 3.49 42.83 -56.61
N ASP A 461 3.39 42.42 -57.87
CA ASP A 461 2.15 42.34 -58.63
C ASP A 461 1.88 40.89 -59.03
N CYS A 462 0.73 40.35 -58.61
CA CYS A 462 0.26 39.02 -59.02
C CYS A 462 -0.39 39.09 -60.42
N THR A 463 0.27 39.70 -61.40
CA THR A 463 -0.26 39.81 -62.77
C THR A 463 0.11 38.58 -63.61
N ASP A 464 -0.81 38.16 -64.47
CA ASP A 464 -0.74 36.92 -65.26
C ASP A 464 0.35 36.91 -66.37
N ASP A 465 1.18 37.95 -66.48
CA ASP A 465 1.95 38.21 -67.71
C ASP A 465 3.41 38.66 -67.48
N VAL A 466 4.09 38.02 -66.53
CA VAL A 466 5.55 38.09 -66.45
C VAL A 466 6.12 36.71 -66.74
N ASP A 467 7.05 36.66 -67.70
CA ASP A 467 7.82 35.50 -68.13
C ASP A 467 8.04 34.50 -66.99
N PRO A 468 7.93 33.18 -67.24
CA PRO A 468 8.25 32.18 -66.23
C PRO A 468 9.67 32.47 -65.73
N ILE A 469 9.80 32.93 -64.48
CA ILE A 469 11.08 33.07 -63.81
C ILE A 469 11.76 31.72 -63.97
N ALA A 470 12.79 31.65 -64.83
CA ALA A 470 13.30 30.41 -65.39
C ALA A 470 13.92 29.48 -64.34
N SER A 471 14.07 29.94 -63.10
CA SER A 471 14.21 29.07 -61.93
C SER A 471 13.91 29.91 -60.69
N PRO A 472 12.76 29.74 -60.02
CA PRO A 472 12.54 30.40 -58.75
C PRO A 472 13.64 29.97 -57.76
N PRO A 473 14.13 30.87 -56.89
CA PRO A 473 15.19 30.54 -55.96
C PRO A 473 14.75 29.38 -55.07
N THR A 474 15.48 28.26 -55.15
CA THR A 474 15.27 27.11 -54.30
C THR A 474 15.92 27.39 -52.94
N TYR A 475 15.09 27.58 -51.92
CA TYR A 475 15.59 27.62 -50.55
C TYR A 475 15.83 26.19 -50.07
N THR A 476 17.01 25.96 -49.51
CA THR A 476 17.31 24.71 -48.82
C THR A 476 17.21 24.97 -47.33
N VAL A 477 16.28 24.26 -46.67
CA VAL A 477 16.31 24.17 -45.20
C VAL A 477 17.05 22.90 -44.84
N SER A 478 18.17 23.04 -44.13
CA SER A 478 18.93 21.96 -43.52
C SER A 478 18.72 21.96 -42.02
N ARG A 479 18.14 20.89 -41.47
CA ARG A 479 18.04 20.70 -40.02
C ARG A 479 19.19 19.82 -39.54
N THR A 480 19.93 20.31 -38.56
CA THR A 480 20.92 19.54 -37.80
C THR A 480 20.39 19.30 -36.40
N VAL A 481 20.27 18.04 -36.01
CA VAL A 481 19.97 17.64 -34.63
C VAL A 481 21.28 17.18 -33.99
N THR A 482 21.74 17.90 -32.98
CA THR A 482 22.91 17.53 -32.20
C THR A 482 22.48 17.00 -30.85
N LEU A 483 22.77 15.71 -30.62
CA LEU A 483 22.57 15.05 -29.34
C LEU A 483 23.91 15.06 -28.61
N ASN A 484 24.00 15.78 -27.50
CA ASN A 484 25.18 15.70 -26.67
C ASN A 484 25.02 14.57 -25.65
N LEU A 485 25.65 13.43 -25.94
CA LEU A 485 25.65 12.24 -25.09
C LEU A 485 26.77 12.24 -24.05
N SER A 486 27.62 13.29 -24.01
CA SER A 486 28.72 13.38 -23.06
C SER A 486 28.20 13.81 -21.69
N GLN A 487 27.58 12.88 -20.97
CA GLN A 487 27.30 13.05 -19.55
C GLN A 487 27.99 11.91 -18.78
N PRO A 488 28.73 12.22 -17.70
CA PRO A 488 29.44 11.20 -16.93
C PRO A 488 28.49 10.23 -16.19
N THR A 489 27.19 10.52 -16.23
CA THR A 489 26.17 9.86 -15.43
C THR A 489 25.42 8.75 -16.15
N CYS A 490 25.66 8.57 -17.45
CA CYS A 490 25.06 7.50 -18.26
C CYS A 490 26.12 6.63 -18.92
N ALA A 491 26.25 5.37 -18.50
CA ALA A 491 27.15 4.41 -19.13
C ALA A 491 26.51 3.85 -20.42
N SER A 492 27.04 4.23 -21.59
CA SER A 492 26.61 3.78 -22.92
C SER A 492 25.19 4.20 -23.34
N PRO A 493 24.89 5.52 -23.39
CA PRO A 493 23.61 5.98 -23.92
C PRO A 493 23.44 5.57 -25.38
N LYS A 494 22.21 5.24 -25.78
CA LYS A 494 21.83 5.09 -27.20
C LYS A 494 20.73 6.06 -27.54
N ALA A 495 20.76 6.58 -28.76
CA ALA A 495 19.67 7.38 -29.28
C ALA A 495 19.29 6.91 -30.69
N THR A 496 18.01 6.84 -31.00
CA THR A 496 17.52 6.60 -32.37
C THR A 496 16.60 7.74 -32.76
N TYR A 497 16.73 8.21 -33.99
CA TYR A 497 15.87 9.27 -34.53
C TYR A 497 14.96 8.69 -35.60
N ALA A 498 13.65 8.80 -35.36
CA ALA A 498 12.61 8.49 -36.32
C ALA A 498 11.96 9.78 -36.80
N ASN A 499 11.90 9.95 -38.12
CA ASN A 499 11.34 11.14 -38.73
C ASN A 499 9.81 11.15 -38.59
N GLY A 500 9.22 12.30 -38.31
CA GLY A 500 7.78 12.49 -38.27
C GLY A 500 7.16 12.38 -39.66
N THR A 501 5.85 12.13 -39.70
CA THR A 501 5.03 12.17 -40.92
C THR A 501 3.91 13.20 -40.76
N SER A 502 3.05 13.36 -41.76
CA SER A 502 1.92 14.29 -41.66
C SER A 502 0.89 13.95 -40.59
N THR A 503 0.96 12.77 -39.97
CA THR A 503 0.07 12.29 -38.92
C THR A 503 0.81 11.85 -37.66
N LEU A 504 2.15 11.83 -37.68
CA LEU A 504 2.97 11.35 -36.55
C LEU A 504 4.11 12.34 -36.26
N PRO A 505 4.36 12.66 -34.99
CA PRO A 505 5.45 13.55 -34.60
C PRO A 505 6.83 12.94 -34.93
N HIS A 506 7.85 13.79 -35.00
CA HIS A 506 9.22 13.33 -35.01
C HIS A 506 9.55 12.72 -33.64
N ARG A 507 10.29 11.61 -33.63
CA ARG A 507 10.58 10.86 -32.40
C ARG A 507 12.07 10.66 -32.21
N ILE A 508 12.58 11.04 -31.05
CA ILE A 508 13.90 10.60 -30.57
C ILE A 508 13.66 9.59 -29.47
N ASN A 509 14.15 8.37 -29.63
CA ASN A 509 14.20 7.40 -28.55
C ASN A 509 15.59 7.48 -27.93
N TRP A 510 15.66 7.78 -26.65
CA TRP A 510 16.90 7.71 -25.90
C TRP A 510 16.79 6.62 -24.84
N THR A 511 17.85 5.84 -24.72
CA THR A 511 17.96 4.80 -23.70
C THR A 511 19.27 4.98 -22.95
N CYS A 512 19.17 5.06 -21.63
CA CYS A 512 20.32 4.96 -20.74
C CYS A 512 20.23 3.69 -19.92
N PRO A 513 21.21 2.77 -20.06
CA PRO A 513 21.22 1.55 -19.29
C PRO A 513 21.38 1.79 -17.78
N ILE A 514 22.17 2.79 -17.36
CA ILE A 514 22.52 3.03 -15.95
C ILE A 514 22.63 4.53 -15.70
N LEU A 515 21.84 5.08 -14.77
CA LEU A 515 21.96 6.44 -14.25
C LEU A 515 22.69 6.44 -12.91
N THR A 516 23.73 7.27 -12.76
CA THR A 516 24.46 7.40 -11.48
C THR A 516 23.99 8.57 -10.60
N THR A 517 23.10 9.43 -11.12
CA THR A 517 22.51 10.58 -10.40
C THR A 517 21.01 10.72 -10.70
N PRO A 518 20.20 11.28 -9.78
CA PRO A 518 18.74 11.38 -9.92
C PRO A 518 18.27 12.47 -10.89
N THR A 519 19.14 13.40 -11.28
CA THR A 519 18.88 14.46 -12.27
C THR A 519 19.87 14.35 -13.42
N VAL A 520 19.36 14.44 -14.64
CA VAL A 520 20.17 14.47 -15.87
C VAL A 520 19.65 15.60 -16.76
N ASP A 521 20.52 16.57 -17.02
CA ASP A 521 20.29 17.58 -18.03
C ASP A 521 20.78 17.06 -19.37
N PHE A 522 19.86 16.96 -20.33
CA PHE A 522 20.14 16.44 -21.65
C PHE A 522 19.95 17.54 -22.71
N PRO A 523 21.01 18.28 -23.06
CA PRO A 523 20.89 19.36 -24.03
C PRO A 523 20.75 18.76 -25.44
N ILE A 524 19.53 18.83 -25.97
CA ILE A 524 19.27 18.62 -27.40
C ILE A 524 19.34 19.97 -28.07
N THR A 525 20.30 20.13 -28.99
CA THR A 525 20.38 21.34 -29.83
C THR A 525 19.82 21.03 -31.21
N ILE A 526 18.82 21.79 -31.64
CA ILE A 526 18.27 21.71 -32.99
C ILE A 526 18.60 23.01 -33.70
N ASN A 527 19.38 22.91 -34.77
CA ASN A 527 19.76 24.05 -35.59
C ASN A 527 19.14 23.90 -36.98
N ASP A 528 18.35 24.88 -37.39
CA ASP A 528 17.86 25.00 -38.76
C ASP A 528 18.71 26.03 -39.51
N THR A 529 19.35 25.61 -40.59
CA THR A 529 20.11 26.48 -41.48
C THR A 529 19.33 26.61 -42.79
N ILE A 530 18.92 27.83 -43.12
CA ILE A 530 18.30 28.15 -44.42
C ILE A 530 19.37 28.75 -45.32
N THR A 531 19.70 28.08 -46.42
CA THR A 531 20.63 28.59 -47.43
C THR A 531 19.86 29.13 -48.65
N ASN A 532 20.42 30.18 -49.28
CA ASN A 532 19.89 30.93 -50.43
C ASN A 532 18.79 31.98 -50.17
N ALA A 533 18.61 32.48 -48.94
CA ALA A 533 17.71 33.60 -48.65
C ALA A 533 18.33 34.96 -49.08
N PRO A 534 17.72 35.72 -50.01
CA PRO A 534 18.20 37.06 -50.32
C PRO A 534 17.68 38.04 -49.26
N LEU A 535 18.64 38.72 -48.60
CA LEU A 535 18.53 39.87 -47.68
C LEU A 535 18.66 39.61 -46.16
N SER A 536 19.43 40.52 -45.54
CA SER A 536 19.85 40.62 -44.13
C SER A 536 18.96 41.63 -43.36
N PRO A 537 19.13 41.78 -42.03
CA PRO A 537 18.16 41.48 -40.98
C PRO A 537 17.19 42.63 -40.64
N VAL A 538 15.92 42.32 -40.37
CA VAL A 538 15.02 43.22 -39.61
C VAL A 538 14.36 42.41 -38.50
N SER A 539 14.56 42.88 -37.28
CA SER A 539 14.15 42.24 -36.04
C SER A 539 12.62 42.10 -35.91
N ALA A 540 12.16 40.86 -35.82
CA ALA A 540 11.04 40.50 -34.95
C ALA A 540 11.51 39.29 -34.14
N SER A 541 11.60 39.46 -32.82
CA SER A 541 12.22 38.53 -31.88
C SER A 541 11.61 37.12 -31.97
N TYR A 542 12.40 36.16 -32.44
CA TYR A 542 12.96 35.09 -31.60
C TYR A 542 14.40 34.88 -32.06
N ASN A 543 15.36 35.42 -31.29
CA ASN A 543 16.79 35.20 -31.55
C ASN A 543 17.20 33.79 -31.10
N VAL A 544 17.85 33.03 -31.99
CA VAL A 544 18.95 32.13 -31.62
C VAL A 544 20.07 32.35 -32.64
N TYR A 545 21.21 32.87 -32.17
CA TYR A 545 22.40 33.22 -32.97
C TYR A 545 23.31 31.99 -33.22
N PRO A 546 24.26 32.05 -34.19
CA PRO A 546 25.36 31.10 -34.28
C PRO A 546 26.23 31.22 -33.02
N GLY A 547 26.37 30.11 -32.26
CA GLY A 547 27.14 30.09 -31.01
C GLY A 547 26.32 30.14 -29.71
N ASN A 548 24.99 30.17 -29.77
CA ASN A 548 24.14 30.03 -28.58
C ASN A 548 23.27 28.77 -28.66
N SER A 549 23.21 28.02 -27.55
CA SER A 549 22.45 26.79 -27.39
C SER A 549 20.94 27.07 -27.38
N ALA A 550 20.18 26.49 -28.32
CA ALA A 550 18.75 26.29 -28.13
C ALA A 550 18.54 24.99 -27.35
N SER A 551 17.96 25.09 -26.16
CA SER A 551 17.52 23.94 -25.36
C SER A 551 16.10 23.56 -25.79
N VAL A 552 15.92 22.31 -26.24
CA VAL A 552 14.59 21.69 -26.37
C VAL A 552 14.30 20.94 -25.07
N THR A 553 13.39 21.48 -24.28
CA THR A 553 12.88 20.82 -23.07
C THR A 553 11.87 19.73 -23.45
N LEU A 554 12.02 18.55 -22.87
CA LEU A 554 11.29 17.32 -23.20
C LEU A 554 9.81 17.43 -22.82
N ASN A 555 8.89 17.02 -23.70
CA ASN A 555 7.47 16.80 -23.40
C ASN A 555 7.09 15.34 -23.74
N ASN A 556 6.15 14.75 -22.96
CA ASN A 556 5.75 13.32 -22.89
C ASN A 556 6.63 12.40 -22.02
N MET A 557 7.13 12.92 -20.91
CA MET A 557 7.63 12.10 -19.81
C MET A 557 6.44 11.34 -19.18
N ARG A 558 6.43 10.00 -19.26
CA ARG A 558 5.42 9.19 -18.55
C ARG A 558 5.82 9.07 -17.09
N TYR A 559 5.36 10.02 -16.31
CA TYR A 559 5.39 9.90 -14.87
C TYR A 559 4.37 8.83 -14.46
N GLN A 560 4.70 8.02 -13.45
CA GLN A 560 3.71 7.21 -12.71
C GLN A 560 3.87 7.50 -11.22
N PRO A 561 2.83 7.21 -10.41
CA PRO A 561 2.94 7.24 -8.96
C PRO A 561 4.11 6.38 -8.47
N LEU A 562 4.93 6.92 -7.56
CA LEU A 562 6.02 6.18 -6.93
C LEU A 562 5.48 5.39 -5.75
N MET A 563 5.68 4.08 -5.74
CA MET A 563 5.32 3.22 -4.61
C MET A 563 6.58 2.64 -3.97
N ALA A 564 6.54 2.48 -2.65
CA ALA A 564 7.63 1.86 -1.92
C ALA A 564 7.83 0.38 -2.31
N SER A 565 9.06 -0.14 -2.20
CA SER A 565 9.40 -1.49 -2.65
C SER A 565 8.53 -2.58 -2.04
N TRP A 566 8.13 -2.44 -0.77
CA TRP A 566 7.29 -3.40 -0.08
C TRP A 566 5.96 -3.67 -0.81
N PHE A 567 5.44 -2.69 -1.56
CA PHE A 567 4.21 -2.82 -2.34
C PHE A 567 4.40 -3.83 -3.48
N TYR A 568 5.59 -3.80 -4.09
CA TYR A 568 6.02 -4.76 -5.09
C TYR A 568 6.40 -6.11 -4.47
N ASP A 569 7.25 -6.11 -3.45
CA ASP A 569 7.80 -7.31 -2.84
C ASP A 569 6.72 -8.21 -2.21
N ASN A 570 5.67 -7.60 -1.65
CA ASN A 570 4.50 -8.31 -1.10
C ASN A 570 3.40 -8.55 -2.14
N GLU A 571 3.63 -8.18 -3.40
CA GLU A 571 2.70 -8.37 -4.51
C GLU A 571 1.31 -7.71 -4.33
N TRP A 572 1.24 -6.61 -3.57
CA TRP A 572 0.01 -5.82 -3.42
C TRP A 572 -0.47 -5.26 -4.76
N TYR A 573 0.46 -4.99 -5.67
CA TYR A 573 0.17 -4.53 -7.02
C TYR A 573 -0.76 -5.48 -7.81
N LYS A 574 -0.73 -6.79 -7.53
CA LYS A 574 -1.57 -7.78 -8.23
C LYS A 574 -3.05 -7.62 -7.89
N GLN A 575 -3.34 -6.95 -6.79
CA GLN A 575 -4.67 -6.75 -6.20
C GLN A 575 -5.09 -5.29 -6.26
N SER A 576 -4.30 -4.43 -6.92
CA SER A 576 -4.46 -2.98 -6.91
C SER A 576 -5.03 -2.45 -8.20
N PHE A 577 -6.14 -1.74 -8.10
CA PHE A 577 -6.89 -1.18 -9.21
C PHE A 577 -7.10 0.32 -9.04
N TYR A 578 -7.42 0.96 -10.15
CA TYR A 578 -7.53 2.41 -10.24
C TYR A 578 -8.55 2.81 -11.28
N ALA A 579 -9.29 3.88 -10.97
CA ALA A 579 -10.15 4.52 -11.93
C ALA A 579 -9.99 6.05 -11.89
N VAL A 580 -10.09 6.68 -13.06
CA VAL A 580 -10.04 8.13 -13.26
C VAL A 580 -11.18 8.60 -14.13
N ALA A 581 -11.78 9.73 -13.77
CA ALA A 581 -12.78 10.42 -14.56
C ALA A 581 -12.20 10.89 -15.88
N ASN A 582 -12.96 10.80 -16.98
CA ASN A 582 -12.51 11.26 -18.29
C ASN A 582 -12.17 12.77 -18.30
N SER A 583 -12.85 13.59 -17.48
CA SER A 583 -12.53 15.02 -17.34
C SER A 583 -11.22 15.29 -16.60
N SER A 584 -10.71 14.29 -15.88
CA SER A 584 -9.57 14.43 -14.96
C SER A 584 -8.35 13.62 -15.41
N ALA A 585 -8.49 12.85 -16.50
CA ALA A 585 -7.42 12.09 -17.14
C ALA A 585 -6.62 12.94 -18.15
N PRO A 586 -5.38 12.55 -18.52
CA PRO A 586 -4.52 13.32 -19.42
C PRO A 586 -4.98 13.21 -20.90
N ALA A 587 -5.80 14.17 -21.36
CA ALA A 587 -6.38 14.27 -22.72
C ALA A 587 -7.49 13.26 -23.04
N THR A 588 -8.41 13.61 -23.94
CA THR A 588 -9.73 12.96 -24.06
C THR A 588 -9.73 11.73 -24.97
N THR A 589 -9.85 10.54 -24.38
CA THR A 589 -10.33 9.33 -25.08
C THR A 589 -11.24 8.55 -24.14
N THR A 590 -12.43 8.21 -24.63
CA THR A 590 -13.55 7.67 -23.84
C THR A 590 -13.51 6.14 -23.74
N ASN A 591 -13.36 5.61 -22.53
CA ASN A 591 -13.59 4.20 -22.17
C ASN A 591 -14.56 4.05 -20.97
N CYS A 592 -15.53 4.96 -20.90
CA CYS A 592 -16.63 5.03 -19.94
C CYS A 592 -17.76 5.66 -20.71
N ALA A 593 -18.98 5.11 -20.72
CA ALA A 593 -20.13 5.49 -21.54
C ALA A 593 -20.45 7.01 -21.57
N SER A 594 -19.58 7.82 -22.18
CA SER A 594 -19.51 9.29 -22.13
C SER A 594 -19.47 9.96 -20.74
N ALA A 595 -19.37 9.21 -19.64
CA ALA A 595 -19.37 9.80 -18.29
C ALA A 595 -18.14 10.69 -18.07
N SER A 596 -18.38 11.96 -17.72
CA SER A 596 -17.31 12.92 -17.40
C SER A 596 -16.69 12.65 -16.03
N THR A 597 -17.45 12.11 -15.08
CA THR A 597 -17.06 11.85 -13.68
C THR A 597 -17.43 10.44 -13.23
N LEU A 598 -16.78 9.94 -12.17
CA LEU A 598 -17.08 8.64 -11.57
C LEU A 598 -18.19 8.75 -10.49
N THR A 599 -18.84 7.63 -10.18
CA THR A 599 -19.79 7.53 -9.05
C THR A 599 -19.41 6.39 -8.13
N VAL A 600 -19.25 6.66 -6.83
CA VAL A 600 -18.84 5.69 -5.80
C VAL A 600 -19.93 5.63 -4.72
N GLY A 601 -20.72 4.56 -4.70
CA GLY A 601 -21.91 4.50 -3.86
C GLY A 601 -22.87 5.65 -4.16
N SER A 602 -23.14 6.51 -3.17
CA SER A 602 -23.92 7.73 -3.33
C SER A 602 -23.10 8.97 -3.71
N THR A 603 -21.77 8.86 -3.80
CA THR A 603 -20.88 10.00 -4.06
C THR A 603 -20.67 10.15 -5.57
N THR A 604 -21.24 11.21 -6.15
CA THR A 604 -21.04 11.59 -7.56
C THR A 604 -19.93 12.62 -7.71
N GLY A 605 -19.43 12.82 -8.93
CA GLY A 605 -18.43 13.87 -9.22
C GLY A 605 -16.98 13.44 -9.02
N VAL A 606 -16.77 12.19 -8.58
CA VAL A 606 -15.44 11.66 -8.22
C VAL A 606 -14.50 11.72 -9.41
N GLN A 607 -13.32 12.30 -9.21
CA GLN A 607 -12.29 12.47 -10.24
C GLN A 607 -11.38 11.25 -10.35
N ALA A 608 -11.06 10.61 -9.21
CA ALA A 608 -10.19 9.45 -9.17
C ALA A 608 -10.46 8.62 -7.91
N LEU A 609 -10.31 7.31 -8.03
CA LEU A 609 -10.40 6.37 -6.92
C LEU A 609 -9.40 5.21 -7.08
N VAL A 610 -9.01 4.63 -5.96
CA VAL A 610 -8.21 3.41 -5.90
C VAL A 610 -9.00 2.29 -5.26
N MET A 611 -8.72 1.06 -5.66
CA MET A 611 -9.37 -0.12 -5.14
C MET A 611 -8.34 -1.22 -4.85
N LEU A 612 -8.63 -2.02 -3.84
CA LEU A 612 -7.97 -3.29 -3.60
C LEU A 612 -9.02 -4.39 -3.65
N SER A 613 -8.73 -5.44 -4.42
CA SER A 613 -9.44 -6.71 -4.25
C SER A 613 -9.07 -7.28 -2.88
N GLY A 614 -10.04 -7.75 -2.10
CA GLY A 614 -9.74 -8.51 -0.88
C GLY A 614 -9.25 -9.92 -1.22
N LYS A 615 -9.40 -10.89 -0.30
CA LYS A 615 -9.05 -12.30 -0.58
C LYS A 615 -9.80 -12.86 -1.79
N SER A 616 -9.19 -13.78 -2.53
CA SER A 616 -9.93 -14.60 -3.51
C SER A 616 -11.20 -15.19 -2.88
N LEU A 617 -12.34 -14.99 -3.53
CA LEU A 617 -13.63 -15.57 -3.15
C LEU A 617 -13.79 -16.97 -3.78
N THR A 618 -14.86 -17.68 -3.43
CA THR A 618 -15.12 -19.00 -4.01
C THR A 618 -15.28 -18.87 -5.52
N ASN A 619 -14.48 -19.64 -6.27
CA ASN A 619 -14.41 -19.68 -7.74
C ASN A 619 -13.64 -18.53 -8.42
N SER A 620 -13.03 -17.59 -7.71
CA SER A 620 -12.08 -16.68 -8.35
C SER A 620 -10.74 -17.37 -8.57
N VAL A 621 -10.25 -17.31 -9.81
CA VAL A 621 -8.95 -17.84 -10.21
C VAL A 621 -7.98 -16.66 -10.25
N ARG A 622 -6.93 -16.68 -9.41
CA ARG A 622 -5.90 -15.64 -9.38
C ARG A 622 -4.51 -16.28 -9.46
N PRO A 623 -3.56 -15.71 -10.23
CA PRO A 623 -3.72 -14.55 -11.10
C PRO A 623 -4.50 -14.87 -12.39
N SER A 624 -5.22 -13.90 -12.95
CA SER A 624 -5.96 -14.03 -14.21
C SER A 624 -6.05 -12.71 -15.00
N LEU A 625 -6.66 -12.75 -16.19
CA LEU A 625 -6.87 -11.58 -17.06
C LEU A 625 -8.16 -10.80 -16.75
N PRO A 626 -9.32 -11.43 -16.52
CA PRO A 626 -10.57 -10.71 -16.30
C PRO A 626 -10.57 -9.94 -14.98
N ALA A 627 -10.99 -8.67 -15.02
CA ALA A 627 -11.20 -7.86 -13.82
C ALA A 627 -12.16 -8.51 -12.82
N GLY A 628 -13.17 -9.24 -13.32
CA GLY A 628 -14.19 -9.91 -12.50
C GLY A 628 -13.68 -11.11 -11.68
N ASP A 629 -12.45 -11.58 -11.90
CA ASP A 629 -11.82 -12.56 -11.02
C ASP A 629 -11.16 -11.90 -9.79
N TYR A 630 -11.06 -10.57 -9.78
CA TYR A 630 -10.45 -9.79 -8.72
C TYR A 630 -11.45 -8.89 -8.01
N LEU A 631 -12.29 -8.19 -8.76
CA LEU A 631 -13.27 -7.25 -8.27
C LEU A 631 -14.67 -7.85 -8.31
N GLU A 632 -15.55 -7.41 -7.42
CA GLU A 632 -16.93 -7.88 -7.32
C GLU A 632 -17.96 -6.80 -7.66
N LEU A 633 -19.17 -7.23 -8.02
CA LEU A 633 -20.34 -6.36 -8.19
C LEU A 633 -20.08 -5.18 -9.15
N LYS A 634 -20.42 -3.94 -8.78
CA LYS A 634 -20.19 -2.77 -9.64
C LYS A 634 -18.71 -2.56 -9.96
N ASN A 635 -17.81 -2.87 -9.02
CA ASN A 635 -16.36 -2.72 -9.27
C ASN A 635 -15.90 -3.61 -10.44
N SER A 636 -16.47 -4.80 -10.59
CA SER A 636 -16.15 -5.75 -11.68
C SER A 636 -16.62 -5.31 -13.08
N THR A 637 -17.65 -4.45 -13.15
CA THR A 637 -18.28 -3.98 -14.39
C THR A 637 -18.01 -2.50 -14.68
N SER A 638 -17.28 -1.85 -13.78
CA SER A 638 -16.99 -0.40 -13.77
C SER A 638 -16.30 0.14 -15.02
N SER A 639 -15.63 -0.71 -15.80
CA SER A 639 -15.06 -0.35 -17.10
C SER A 639 -16.12 0.01 -18.16
N THR A 640 -17.39 -0.31 -17.91
CA THR A 640 -18.50 -0.02 -18.82
C THR A 640 -19.38 1.14 -18.34
N ASP A 641 -19.68 1.21 -17.05
CA ASP A 641 -20.67 2.13 -16.47
C ASP A 641 -20.09 3.20 -15.54
N CYS A 642 -18.81 3.09 -15.14
CA CYS A 642 -18.12 4.01 -14.22
C CYS A 642 -18.78 4.10 -12.84
N LEU A 643 -19.52 3.06 -12.46
CA LEU A 643 -20.14 2.91 -11.16
C LEU A 643 -19.26 2.02 -10.30
N PHE A 644 -19.05 2.45 -9.07
CA PHE A 644 -18.25 1.74 -8.08
C PHE A 644 -19.07 1.55 -6.81
N GLU A 645 -18.72 0.52 -6.05
CA GLU A 645 -19.35 0.22 -4.76
C GLU A 645 -19.03 1.28 -3.71
N ASP A 646 -19.86 1.36 -2.67
CA ASP A 646 -19.65 2.29 -1.57
C ASP A 646 -18.42 1.91 -0.74
N LYS A 647 -17.57 2.89 -0.40
CA LYS A 647 -16.41 2.69 0.50
C LYS A 647 -16.77 2.14 1.89
N ASN A 648 -18.03 2.31 2.32
CA ASN A 648 -18.55 1.83 3.59
C ASN A 648 -19.32 0.52 3.46
N ARG A 649 -19.34 -0.11 2.28
CA ARG A 649 -20.01 -1.39 2.08
C ARG A 649 -19.38 -2.44 3.00
N ALA A 650 -20.24 -3.11 3.78
CA ALA A 650 -19.79 -4.17 4.67
C ALA A 650 -19.21 -5.34 3.87
N LEU A 651 -18.08 -5.87 4.34
CA LEU A 651 -17.48 -7.07 3.77
C LEU A 651 -18.42 -8.26 3.96
N ALA A 652 -18.52 -9.10 2.94
CA ALA A 652 -19.37 -10.27 2.89
C ALA A 652 -18.64 -11.43 2.19
N SER A 653 -19.22 -12.63 2.22
CA SER A 653 -18.66 -13.77 1.49
C SER A 653 -18.69 -13.61 -0.04
N THR A 654 -19.40 -12.61 -0.54
CA THR A 654 -19.58 -12.30 -1.98
C THR A 654 -19.02 -10.94 -2.39
N TYR A 655 -18.43 -10.19 -1.45
CA TYR A 655 -17.88 -8.87 -1.70
C TYR A 655 -16.84 -8.56 -0.64
N ASN A 656 -15.59 -8.35 -1.05
CA ASN A 656 -14.54 -7.92 -0.15
C ASN A 656 -13.61 -6.85 -0.71
N ASP A 657 -13.95 -6.27 -1.86
CA ASP A 657 -13.26 -5.09 -2.38
C ASP A 657 -13.28 -3.93 -1.38
N GLN A 658 -12.14 -3.24 -1.30
CA GLN A 658 -12.01 -1.99 -0.59
C GLN A 658 -11.74 -0.85 -1.57
N THR A 659 -12.45 0.26 -1.42
CA THR A 659 -12.36 1.41 -2.33
C THR A 659 -12.08 2.70 -1.54
N VAL A 660 -11.21 3.56 -2.06
CA VAL A 660 -10.95 4.89 -1.51
C VAL A 660 -11.00 5.95 -2.60
N VAL A 661 -11.82 6.97 -2.38
CA VAL A 661 -11.85 8.18 -3.22
C VAL A 661 -10.58 8.99 -3.00
N VAL A 662 -9.86 9.26 -4.09
CA VAL A 662 -8.62 10.05 -4.10
C VAL A 662 -8.97 11.53 -4.15
N ALA A 663 -9.81 11.92 -5.11
CA ALA A 663 -10.32 13.28 -5.28
C ALA A 663 -11.82 13.28 -5.60
N PRO A 664 -12.66 13.95 -4.78
CA PRO A 664 -14.10 14.04 -4.98
C PRO A 664 -14.50 14.98 -6.12
#